data_AF-A0A445HGM7-F1
#
_entry.id   AF-A0A445HGM7-F1
#
_cell.length_a   1.000
_cell.length_b   1.000
_cell.length_c   1.000
_cell.angle_alpha   90.00
_cell.angle_beta   90.00
_cell.angle_gamma   90.00
#
_symmetry.space_group_name_H-M   'P 1'
#
loop_
_entity.id
_entity.type
_entity.pdbx_description
1 polymer ?
#
loop_
_entity_poly.entity_id
_entity_poly.type
_entity_poly.pdbx_seq_one_letter_code
_entity_poly.pdbx_strand_id
1 'polypeptide(L)'
;GVTGLEGDEEVGVSLRVDEGVVDLCTDDEAQAVGEDVNSANDFEDAELGGKGHRGRAEGLVDLMLQRQRLLGLLEGKRVEDGGDGFHECSEEGAGVCAWRMRSPSLWDGEVGGVMCWTRSQSSRVKKVSLRCKYACEEGVIAGLKTMISLREKHQVGSNPNRWSNHPPTHPPTHPYLKDHFLLHPTHRHTLTSQLQKPKDSFNDLRPSRVASPNPTPKKVTIYRKQTESESEEQKQEAEEKMGLGLLASKAIRPTSRLLLGSQNPTTFLLRTIVSKPELQNPEASAAQPEQPPAPDLPPRTPLAGARVHFSNPEDAIEVFVDGYPVKIPKGMTVLQACEVAGVDIPRFCYHSRLSIAGNCRMCLVEVEKSPKPVASCAMPALPGMKIKTDTPVAKKAREGVMEFLLMNHPLDCPICDQGGECDLQDQSMAFGSDRGRFTEVKRSVVDKNLGPLVKTVMTRCIQCTRCVRFATEVAGVQDLGMLGRGSGEEIGTYVEKLLTSELSGNVIDICPVGALTSKPFAFKARNWELKGTETIDVTDAVGSNIRIDSRGPEVMRIVPRLNEDINEEWISDKTRFCYDGLKRQRLNDPMIRGSDGRFKPVNWRDALAVVAEVAHQVKPEEIVGIAGKLSDAESMIALKDFINRMGSNDVWGEGIGVNTNADFRSGYIMNTSIAGLEKADAFLLVGSQPRVEAAMVNARIRKTVRANQAKVGYIGPATDFNYDHQHLGTGPQTLLEIAEGRHPFFKTLSNAKNPVIIVGAGVFERKDQDAIFAAVETIAQKANVVRPDWNGLNVLLLHAAQAAALDLGLVPQSEKSLESAKFVYLMGADDVNLDKIPDDAFVVYQGHHGDKSVYRANVVLPAAAFSEKEGTYENTDGFSQQTLPAVPTVGDSRDDWKIIRALSEVAGVRLPYDTIGAVRARISTVAPNLVKMDEREPATLPSSLRPTFSEKVDTTPFGTVVENFYMTDAITRASKIMAQCSAMLLKK
;
A
#
# COMPACT_ATOMS: atom_id res chain seq x y z
N GLY A 1 37.79 -11.61 73.84
CA GLY A 1 38.27 -10.73 72.74
C GLY A 1 39.67 -11.16 72.33
N VAL A 2 40.24 -10.65 71.23
CA VAL A 2 39.71 -9.66 70.26
C VAL A 2 40.54 -9.72 68.95
N THR A 3 39.89 -9.72 67.77
CA THR A 3 40.38 -9.39 66.37
C THR A 3 41.67 -10.06 65.82
N GLY A 4 41.91 -10.20 64.50
CA GLY A 4 41.23 -9.77 63.25
C GLY A 4 41.83 -10.52 62.01
N LEU A 5 41.38 -10.25 60.77
CA LEU A 5 41.57 -11.13 59.57
C LEU A 5 42.02 -10.42 58.26
N GLU A 6 42.26 -11.19 57.17
CA GLU A 6 43.14 -10.90 56.00
C GLU A 6 42.49 -11.06 54.58
N GLY A 7 43.20 -10.56 53.54
CA GLY A 7 43.33 -11.06 52.14
C GLY A 7 42.36 -10.59 51.04
N ASP A 8 42.65 -10.60 49.72
CA ASP A 8 43.87 -10.59 48.82
C ASP A 8 43.32 -10.19 47.39
N GLU A 9 43.93 -9.44 46.43
CA GLU A 9 45.23 -9.39 45.72
C GLU A 9 45.55 -10.56 44.74
N GLU A 10 46.19 -10.40 43.55
CA GLU A 10 46.22 -9.35 42.49
C GLU A 10 46.88 -9.90 41.17
N VAL A 11 46.81 -9.19 40.02
CA VAL A 11 47.59 -9.37 38.73
C VAL A 11 47.34 -10.68 37.91
N GLY A 12 47.45 -10.76 36.57
CA GLY A 12 47.56 -9.76 35.47
C GLY A 12 48.41 -10.21 34.24
N VAL A 13 48.11 -9.64 33.06
CA VAL A 13 48.88 -9.66 31.77
C VAL A 13 48.70 -10.87 30.80
N SER A 14 48.94 -10.59 29.50
CA SER A 14 48.50 -11.27 28.26
C SER A 14 49.42 -12.33 27.63
N LEU A 15 48.88 -13.22 26.77
CA LEU A 15 49.25 -13.34 25.32
C LEU A 15 48.39 -14.36 24.52
N ARG A 16 48.64 -14.48 23.20
CA ARG A 16 48.10 -15.52 22.28
C ARG A 16 49.04 -16.74 22.21
N VAL A 17 48.54 -17.92 21.81
CA VAL A 17 49.05 -18.80 20.71
C VAL A 17 48.43 -20.23 20.75
N ASP A 18 47.88 -20.63 19.60
CA ASP A 18 47.81 -21.93 18.88
C ASP A 18 47.68 -23.35 19.52
N GLU A 19 46.85 -24.17 18.83
CA GLU A 19 46.98 -25.61 18.47
C GLU A 19 46.97 -26.80 19.49
N GLY A 20 46.59 -27.99 18.98
CA GLY A 20 46.61 -29.32 19.64
C GLY A 20 45.42 -29.62 20.58
N VAL A 21 44.42 -30.48 20.30
CA VAL A 21 44.29 -31.78 19.56
C VAL A 21 44.93 -32.99 20.26
N VAL A 22 44.14 -34.08 20.31
CA VAL A 22 44.43 -35.52 20.58
C VAL A 22 43.83 -36.08 21.89
N ASP A 23 42.99 -37.12 21.75
CA ASP A 23 42.45 -37.98 22.80
C ASP A 23 43.52 -38.86 23.47
N LEU A 24 43.21 -39.47 24.64
CA LEU A 24 43.18 -40.94 24.81
C LEU A 24 42.80 -41.42 26.22
N CYS A 25 42.51 -42.72 26.30
CA CYS A 25 42.06 -43.52 27.45
C CYS A 25 43.00 -43.54 28.67
N THR A 26 42.46 -43.90 29.84
CA THR A 26 42.65 -45.22 30.53
C THR A 26 41.88 -45.29 31.86
N ASP A 27 41.09 -46.36 32.05
CA ASP A 27 40.94 -47.23 33.25
C ASP A 27 40.59 -46.58 34.66
N ASP A 28 40.11 -47.27 35.71
CA ASP A 28 39.99 -48.72 36.02
C ASP A 28 38.92 -49.02 37.14
N GLU A 29 38.76 -50.31 37.50
CA GLU A 29 38.24 -50.93 38.75
C GLU A 29 36.73 -50.87 39.20
N ALA A 30 36.00 -51.95 38.84
CA ALA A 30 35.38 -52.96 39.72
C ALA A 30 34.35 -52.65 40.85
N GLN A 31 33.08 -53.09 40.64
CA GLN A 31 32.29 -54.09 41.42
C GLN A 31 30.84 -54.15 40.86
N ALA A 32 30.46 -55.14 40.04
CA ALA A 32 29.96 -56.49 40.41
C ALA A 32 28.61 -56.43 41.20
N VAL A 33 27.50 -57.11 40.85
CA VAL A 33 27.12 -58.25 39.97
C VAL A 33 25.68 -57.98 39.43
N GLY A 34 25.12 -58.51 38.33
CA GLY A 34 25.53 -59.48 37.29
C GLY A 34 24.37 -60.45 36.91
N GLU A 35 24.52 -61.25 35.85
CA GLU A 35 23.63 -62.34 35.35
C GLU A 35 22.21 -61.97 34.83
N ASP A 36 21.64 -62.55 33.75
CA ASP A 36 22.12 -63.27 32.53
C ASP A 36 20.88 -63.59 31.63
N VAL A 37 20.87 -63.90 30.31
CA VAL A 37 21.86 -63.88 29.19
C VAL A 37 21.14 -64.06 27.82
N ASN A 38 21.79 -63.68 26.69
CA ASN A 38 21.54 -64.14 25.29
C ASN A 38 20.20 -63.80 24.57
N SER A 39 20.09 -63.78 23.22
CA SER A 39 21.08 -63.86 22.10
C SER A 39 20.51 -63.19 20.82
N ALA A 40 21.33 -63.05 19.76
CA ALA A 40 21.01 -62.38 18.49
C ALA A 40 20.56 -63.35 17.36
N ASN A 41 20.80 -62.97 16.08
CA ASN A 41 20.60 -63.69 14.80
C ASN A 41 19.16 -63.61 14.21
N ASP A 42 18.93 -63.52 12.88
CA ASP A 42 19.87 -63.38 11.75
C ASP A 42 19.28 -62.73 10.46
N PHE A 43 20.16 -62.51 9.48
CA PHE A 43 19.99 -62.05 8.09
C PHE A 43 18.99 -62.86 7.20
N GLU A 44 18.44 -62.24 6.14
CA GLU A 44 18.87 -62.42 4.72
C GLU A 44 17.95 -61.69 3.68
N ASP A 45 18.47 -61.50 2.46
CA ASP A 45 17.80 -60.89 1.29
C ASP A 45 17.06 -61.94 0.41
N ALA A 46 16.13 -61.50 -0.48
CA ALA A 46 16.12 -61.94 -1.91
C ALA A 46 14.93 -61.41 -2.76
N GLU A 47 15.30 -61.13 -4.01
CA GLU A 47 14.61 -60.63 -5.19
C GLU A 47 13.41 -61.40 -5.84
N LEU A 48 12.74 -60.71 -6.79
CA LEU A 48 12.18 -61.19 -8.08
C LEU A 48 10.92 -62.11 -8.15
N GLY A 49 9.75 -61.46 -8.27
CA GLY A 49 9.04 -61.29 -9.56
C GLY A 49 8.22 -62.43 -10.22
N GLY A 50 6.97 -62.14 -10.63
CA GLY A 50 6.28 -62.98 -11.64
C GLY A 50 4.75 -62.83 -11.81
N LYS A 51 4.33 -62.65 -13.07
CA LYS A 51 2.99 -62.80 -13.69
C LYS A 51 2.10 -63.91 -13.07
N GLY A 52 0.76 -63.85 -13.00
CA GLY A 52 -0.24 -62.85 -13.45
C GLY A 52 -1.58 -63.50 -13.87
N HIS A 53 -2.56 -62.70 -14.33
CA HIS A 53 -3.82 -63.08 -15.02
C HIS A 53 -5.06 -63.60 -14.21
N ARG A 54 -6.22 -62.94 -14.45
CA ARG A 54 -7.65 -63.39 -14.44
C ARG A 54 -8.18 -64.19 -13.22
N GLY A 55 -9.31 -63.87 -12.57
CA GLY A 55 -10.33 -62.83 -12.79
C GLY A 55 -11.75 -63.41 -12.97
N ARG A 56 -12.65 -63.19 -11.99
CA ARG A 56 -14.12 -63.39 -12.05
C ARG A 56 -14.80 -62.62 -10.89
N ALA A 57 -16.13 -62.55 -10.87
CA ALA A 57 -16.91 -61.69 -9.99
C ALA A 57 -17.96 -62.46 -9.16
N GLU A 58 -18.57 -61.73 -8.22
CA GLU A 58 -19.81 -62.04 -7.45
C GLU A 58 -19.76 -63.19 -6.42
N GLY A 59 -20.12 -62.88 -5.17
CA GLY A 59 -20.20 -63.84 -4.06
C GLY A 59 -20.44 -63.20 -2.69
N LEU A 60 -21.58 -63.55 -2.09
CA LEU A 60 -22.10 -63.23 -0.74
C LEU A 60 -21.05 -63.11 0.39
N VAL A 61 -21.07 -62.05 1.25
CA VAL A 61 -21.94 -61.78 2.42
C VAL A 61 -21.52 -62.49 3.73
N ASP A 62 -21.09 -61.66 4.71
CA ASP A 62 -21.14 -61.84 6.18
C ASP A 62 -20.49 -63.08 6.85
N LEU A 63 -20.15 -63.09 8.15
CA LEU A 63 -20.21 -62.08 9.23
C LEU A 63 -19.12 -62.40 10.29
N MET A 64 -18.69 -61.40 11.08
CA MET A 64 -18.63 -61.40 12.56
C MET A 64 -17.58 -60.42 13.14
N LEU A 65 -17.90 -59.13 13.12
CA LEU A 65 -17.63 -58.28 14.28
C LEU A 65 -18.70 -58.58 15.33
N GLN A 66 -18.33 -58.91 16.57
CA GLN A 66 -19.33 -59.23 17.59
C GLN A 66 -18.90 -58.86 19.02
N ARG A 67 -19.42 -57.74 19.51
CA ARG A 67 -19.95 -57.46 20.88
C ARG A 67 -20.20 -55.93 21.00
N GLN A 68 -21.31 -55.44 21.55
CA GLN A 68 -22.53 -56.13 21.99
C GLN A 68 -23.73 -55.14 22.02
N ARG A 69 -24.92 -55.65 21.64
CA ARG A 69 -26.31 -55.35 22.11
C ARG A 69 -26.56 -54.10 23.01
N LEU A 70 -27.68 -53.38 22.94
CA LEU A 70 -28.94 -53.52 22.16
C LEU A 70 -29.78 -52.24 22.36
N LEU A 71 -30.55 -51.80 21.36
CA LEU A 71 -31.93 -51.26 21.51
C LEU A 71 -32.50 -50.92 20.13
N GLY A 72 -33.82 -51.07 19.96
CA GLY A 72 -34.53 -50.80 18.71
C GLY A 72 -35.72 -49.86 18.92
N LEU A 73 -36.10 -49.14 17.86
CA LEU A 73 -37.29 -48.29 17.81
C LEU A 73 -38.57 -49.12 17.63
N LEU A 74 -39.70 -48.64 18.18
CA LEU A 74 -41.06 -48.74 17.63
C LEU A 74 -42.01 -47.81 18.41
N GLU A 75 -42.88 -47.06 17.69
CA GLU A 75 -44.26 -46.59 18.01
C GLU A 75 -44.61 -45.94 19.39
N GLY A 76 -45.67 -45.13 19.55
CA GLY A 76 -46.58 -44.53 18.56
C GLY A 76 -47.94 -44.03 19.11
N LYS A 77 -48.04 -42.71 19.44
CA LYS A 77 -49.26 -41.92 19.79
C LYS A 77 -50.03 -42.24 21.09
N ARG A 78 -50.75 -41.20 21.58
CA ARG A 78 -51.85 -41.19 22.59
C ARG A 78 -51.45 -41.47 24.06
N VAL A 79 -52.16 -40.97 25.09
CA VAL A 79 -53.08 -39.79 25.25
C VAL A 79 -53.31 -39.51 26.76
N GLU A 80 -53.76 -38.30 27.10
CA GLU A 80 -54.42 -37.86 28.37
C GLU A 80 -53.75 -38.04 29.76
N ASP A 81 -53.81 -36.94 30.52
CA ASP A 81 -54.24 -36.76 31.92
C ASP A 81 -53.60 -37.50 33.13
N GLY A 82 -53.54 -36.75 34.25
CA GLY A 82 -53.32 -37.24 35.61
C GLY A 82 -51.85 -37.25 36.07
N GLY A 83 -51.48 -36.82 37.29
CA GLY A 83 -52.29 -36.24 38.37
C GLY A 83 -51.99 -36.90 39.71
N ASP A 84 -51.43 -36.13 40.65
CA ASP A 84 -51.19 -36.45 42.07
C ASP A 84 -50.22 -37.63 42.37
N GLY A 85 -49.50 -37.66 43.51
CA GLY A 85 -49.41 -36.67 44.58
C GLY A 85 -48.43 -37.13 45.69
N PHE A 86 -48.49 -36.46 46.85
CA PHE A 86 -47.63 -36.62 48.05
C PHE A 86 -46.17 -36.11 47.88
N HIS A 87 -45.54 -35.45 48.88
CA HIS A 87 -45.94 -35.23 50.29
C HIS A 87 -45.97 -33.74 50.70
N GLU A 88 -46.76 -33.44 51.74
CA GLU A 88 -46.93 -32.11 52.37
C GLU A 88 -45.98 -31.86 53.57
N CYS A 89 -46.14 -30.66 54.17
CA CYS A 89 -45.67 -30.19 55.48
C CYS A 89 -44.20 -29.73 55.60
N SER A 90 -43.89 -28.62 56.29
CA SER A 90 -44.76 -27.58 56.91
C SER A 90 -43.97 -26.31 57.27
N GLU A 91 -44.69 -25.19 57.47
CA GLU A 91 -44.65 -24.19 58.60
C GLU A 91 -43.37 -24.10 59.47
N GLU A 92 -42.93 -22.96 60.04
CA GLU A 92 -43.37 -21.54 60.12
C GLU A 92 -42.11 -20.72 60.55
N GLY A 93 -42.00 -19.40 60.71
CA GLY A 93 -42.97 -18.32 60.95
C GLY A 93 -42.40 -17.33 62.01
N ALA A 94 -41.70 -16.27 61.60
CA ALA A 94 -41.27 -15.10 62.40
C ALA A 94 -40.76 -14.00 61.44
N GLY A 95 -40.78 -12.68 61.71
CA GLY A 95 -41.13 -11.90 62.91
C GLY A 95 -40.38 -10.55 62.87
N VAL A 96 -40.85 -9.51 62.16
CA VAL A 96 -41.82 -8.47 62.57
C VAL A 96 -41.18 -7.27 63.33
N CYS A 97 -41.15 -6.10 62.65
CA CYS A 97 -40.98 -4.74 63.19
C CYS A 97 -39.61 -4.40 63.88
N ALA A 98 -39.22 -3.15 64.18
CA ALA A 98 -39.90 -1.84 64.23
C ALA A 98 -38.84 -0.67 64.09
N TRP A 99 -39.10 0.64 63.92
CA TRP A 99 -40.30 1.45 63.56
C TRP A 99 -39.88 2.93 63.31
N ARG A 100 -40.40 3.63 62.28
CA ARG A 100 -40.75 5.09 62.19
C ARG A 100 -40.91 5.52 60.71
N MET A 101 -41.99 6.15 60.25
CA MET A 101 -42.68 7.40 60.66
C MET A 101 -41.84 8.69 60.53
N ARG A 102 -42.04 9.44 59.44
CA ARG A 102 -42.79 10.73 59.42
C ARG A 102 -42.78 11.42 58.05
N SER A 103 -43.94 11.93 57.62
CA SER A 103 -44.05 13.16 56.82
C SER A 103 -44.02 14.38 57.76
N PRO A 104 -43.58 15.57 57.27
CA PRO A 104 -44.43 16.56 56.60
C PRO A 104 -43.90 16.90 55.18
N SER A 105 -44.64 17.36 54.16
CA SER A 105 -45.87 18.17 53.99
C SER A 105 -45.67 19.69 54.02
N LEU A 106 -46.32 20.39 53.06
CA LEU A 106 -46.37 21.85 52.85
C LEU A 106 -45.04 22.45 52.31
N TRP A 107 -45.07 23.45 51.41
CA TRP A 107 -46.14 24.40 51.11
C TRP A 107 -46.97 24.13 49.84
N ASP A 108 -48.27 24.36 49.96
CA ASP A 108 -49.22 24.63 48.86
C ASP A 108 -49.57 26.13 48.83
N GLY A 109 -49.91 26.66 47.66
CA GLY A 109 -50.77 27.84 47.51
C GLY A 109 -50.16 29.23 47.85
N GLU A 110 -50.75 30.35 47.42
CA GLU A 110 -51.83 30.60 46.43
C GLU A 110 -51.71 32.07 45.92
N VAL A 111 -52.57 32.45 44.96
CA VAL A 111 -52.91 33.84 44.55
C VAL A 111 -51.81 34.61 43.77
N GLY A 112 -52.11 35.23 42.61
CA GLY A 112 -53.34 35.22 41.82
C GLY A 112 -53.28 36.21 40.65
N GLY A 113 -53.95 35.90 39.53
CA GLY A 113 -53.93 36.72 38.32
C GLY A 113 -55.04 36.33 37.35
N VAL A 114 -56.24 36.87 37.57
CA VAL A 114 -57.47 36.55 36.83
C VAL A 114 -57.87 37.72 35.91
N MET A 115 -58.69 37.42 34.90
CA MET A 115 -59.27 38.32 33.87
C MET A 115 -58.34 38.63 32.66
N CYS A 116 -58.86 38.84 31.44
CA CYS A 116 -60.27 38.93 31.04
C CYS A 116 -60.61 38.28 29.67
N TRP A 117 -61.92 38.27 29.39
CA TRP A 117 -62.59 37.88 28.15
C TRP A 117 -62.04 38.61 26.90
N THR A 118 -62.16 38.07 25.69
CA THR A 118 -63.42 38.17 24.92
C THR A 118 -63.52 37.20 23.73
N ARG A 119 -64.70 37.18 23.10
CA ARG A 119 -65.21 36.12 22.23
C ARG A 119 -65.64 36.69 20.87
N SER A 120 -65.55 35.84 19.83
CA SER A 120 -66.41 35.81 18.64
C SER A 120 -66.12 36.69 17.40
N GLN A 121 -66.43 36.05 16.26
CA GLN A 121 -67.05 36.61 15.04
C GLN A 121 -66.29 37.57 14.11
N SER A 122 -65.61 36.92 13.15
CA SER A 122 -65.87 37.05 11.70
C SER A 122 -65.62 38.38 10.97
N SER A 123 -64.64 38.37 10.07
CA SER A 123 -64.80 38.96 8.73
C SER A 123 -64.00 38.23 7.65
N ARG A 124 -64.72 37.86 6.57
CA ARG A 124 -64.34 37.64 5.16
C ARG A 124 -62.90 37.17 4.85
N VAL A 125 -62.64 35.90 4.48
CA VAL A 125 -63.05 35.17 3.24
C VAL A 125 -62.38 35.67 1.94
N LYS A 126 -61.22 35.07 1.59
CA LYS A 126 -60.96 34.35 0.30
C LYS A 126 -59.52 33.80 0.20
N LYS A 127 -59.37 32.48 0.02
CA LYS A 127 -58.20 31.85 -0.62
C LYS A 127 -58.54 31.53 -2.09
N VAL A 128 -58.18 32.44 -3.00
CA VAL A 128 -58.28 32.33 -4.48
C VAL A 128 -57.11 33.18 -5.00
N SER A 129 -56.04 32.68 -5.62
CA SER A 129 -55.84 31.78 -6.77
C SER A 129 -55.91 32.45 -8.15
N LEU A 130 -54.78 32.34 -8.85
CA LEU A 130 -54.50 32.54 -10.28
C LEU A 130 -53.31 31.57 -10.51
N ARG A 131 -53.27 30.56 -11.40
CA ARG A 131 -53.77 30.39 -12.79
C ARG A 131 -53.25 31.48 -13.73
N CYS A 132 -52.79 31.19 -14.94
CA CYS A 132 -52.76 29.95 -15.75
C CYS A 132 -51.53 30.02 -16.70
N LYS A 133 -51.08 29.03 -17.47
CA LYS A 133 -51.58 27.73 -17.99
C LYS A 133 -50.45 26.66 -17.84
N TYR A 134 -50.48 25.37 -18.22
CA TYR A 134 -51.43 24.34 -18.74
C TYR A 134 -50.77 22.94 -18.47
N ALA A 135 -51.27 21.76 -18.84
CA ALA A 135 -52.42 21.34 -19.65
C ALA A 135 -52.92 19.92 -19.27
N CYS A 136 -54.05 19.55 -19.87
CA CYS A 136 -54.52 18.25 -20.38
C CYS A 136 -53.60 17.01 -20.30
N GLU A 137 -54.11 15.78 -20.10
CA GLU A 137 -55.40 15.19 -19.62
C GLU A 137 -55.16 13.64 -19.61
N GLU A 138 -55.96 12.70 -19.09
CA GLU A 138 -57.17 12.57 -18.25
C GLU A 138 -57.13 11.13 -17.64
N GLY A 139 -57.90 10.80 -16.60
CA GLY A 139 -58.22 9.41 -16.26
C GLY A 139 -58.83 9.21 -14.87
N VAL A 140 -60.08 8.72 -14.80
CA VAL A 140 -60.88 8.56 -13.57
C VAL A 140 -61.39 7.13 -13.40
N ILE A 141 -61.46 6.61 -12.17
CA ILE A 141 -62.59 5.83 -11.60
C ILE A 141 -62.36 5.49 -10.11
N ALA A 142 -63.44 5.36 -9.32
CA ALA A 142 -63.42 5.09 -7.89
C ALA A 142 -63.50 3.58 -7.55
N GLY A 143 -63.11 3.21 -6.32
CA GLY A 143 -63.17 1.84 -5.81
C GLY A 143 -64.48 1.46 -5.10
N LEU A 144 -64.58 0.21 -4.62
CA LEU A 144 -65.71 -0.28 -3.82
C LEU A 144 -65.30 -1.39 -2.83
N LYS A 145 -66.22 -1.77 -1.93
CA LYS A 145 -65.99 -2.62 -0.75
C LYS A 145 -66.74 -3.96 -0.84
N THR A 146 -66.02 -5.04 -0.52
CA THR A 146 -66.40 -6.04 0.50
C THR A 146 -67.62 -6.99 0.28
N MET A 147 -67.27 -8.27 0.01
CA MET A 147 -67.82 -9.54 0.59
C MET A 147 -68.92 -10.43 -0.06
N ILE A 148 -68.64 -11.75 0.09
CA ILE A 148 -69.53 -12.92 0.32
C ILE A 148 -70.37 -13.48 -0.86
N SER A 149 -70.06 -14.71 -1.31
CA SER A 149 -70.84 -15.92 -0.93
C SER A 149 -70.28 -17.25 -1.49
N LEU A 150 -69.85 -18.17 -0.60
CA LEU A 150 -69.79 -19.65 -0.74
C LEU A 150 -68.93 -20.24 -1.92
N ARG A 151 -68.45 -21.50 -1.95
CA ARG A 151 -68.85 -22.73 -1.22
C ARG A 151 -67.72 -23.81 -1.22
N GLU A 152 -67.84 -24.79 -0.33
CA GLU A 152 -67.28 -26.18 -0.39
C GLU A 152 -65.76 -26.44 -0.21
N LYS A 153 -65.38 -27.74 -0.21
CA LYS A 153 -64.21 -28.33 0.49
C LYS A 153 -63.30 -29.20 -0.40
N HIS A 154 -62.15 -29.57 0.18
CA HIS A 154 -61.16 -30.60 -0.20
C HIS A 154 -60.14 -30.22 -1.29
N GLN A 155 -58.86 -30.36 -0.92
CA GLN A 155 -57.78 -30.73 -1.82
C GLN A 155 -57.03 -31.93 -1.20
N VAL A 156 -56.90 -33.00 -1.98
CA VAL A 156 -55.92 -34.08 -1.79
C VAL A 156 -55.42 -34.45 -3.18
N GLY A 157 -54.10 -34.42 -3.37
CA GLY A 157 -53.44 -34.83 -4.61
C GLY A 157 -51.94 -34.99 -4.33
N SER A 158 -51.45 -36.15 -3.89
CA SER A 158 -51.34 -37.43 -4.62
C SER A 158 -50.26 -37.42 -5.72
N ASN A 159 -48.99 -37.38 -5.29
CA ASN A 159 -47.87 -37.89 -6.07
C ASN A 159 -47.72 -39.39 -5.79
N PRO A 160 -47.46 -40.25 -6.81
CA PRO A 160 -46.50 -41.34 -6.56
C PRO A 160 -45.66 -41.81 -7.77
N ASN A 161 -44.37 -42.10 -7.52
CA ASN A 161 -43.56 -43.16 -8.15
C ASN A 161 -43.15 -42.98 -9.65
N ARG A 162 -42.09 -43.62 -10.20
CA ARG A 162 -41.15 -44.65 -9.68
C ARG A 162 -39.78 -44.64 -10.43
N TRP A 163 -38.68 -44.82 -9.67
CA TRP A 163 -37.49 -45.65 -9.93
C TRP A 163 -36.61 -45.58 -11.24
N SER A 164 -35.29 -45.48 -10.99
CA SER A 164 -34.18 -46.34 -11.51
C SER A 164 -33.46 -46.11 -12.86
N ASN A 165 -32.13 -46.17 -12.76
CA ASN A 165 -31.13 -46.81 -13.64
C ASN A 165 -30.89 -46.38 -15.12
N HIS A 166 -29.93 -45.45 -15.29
CA HIS A 166 -28.68 -45.63 -16.08
C HIS A 166 -28.74 -45.73 -17.65
N PRO A 167 -27.59 -45.81 -18.39
CA PRO A 167 -27.40 -45.26 -19.77
C PRO A 167 -27.67 -46.33 -20.89
N PRO A 168 -27.40 -46.15 -22.23
CA PRO A 168 -26.42 -45.25 -22.88
C PRO A 168 -26.70 -44.76 -24.35
N THR A 169 -25.62 -44.36 -25.04
CA THR A 169 -25.35 -44.38 -26.50
C THR A 169 -26.00 -43.38 -27.48
N HIS A 170 -25.13 -42.57 -28.11
CA HIS A 170 -25.21 -42.02 -29.48
C HIS A 170 -25.13 -43.13 -30.57
N PRO A 171 -25.27 -42.82 -31.88
CA PRO A 171 -26.04 -41.78 -32.61
C PRO A 171 -27.00 -42.45 -33.67
N PRO A 172 -27.55 -41.76 -34.72
CA PRO A 172 -26.79 -41.53 -35.97
C PRO A 172 -27.16 -40.26 -36.82
N THR A 173 -26.11 -39.60 -37.32
CA THR A 173 -25.91 -38.97 -38.66
C THR A 173 -27.08 -38.52 -39.60
N HIS A 174 -27.08 -37.22 -39.95
CA HIS A 174 -27.17 -36.65 -41.34
C HIS A 174 -28.44 -36.86 -42.21
N PRO A 175 -28.55 -36.33 -43.48
CA PRO A 175 -27.70 -35.37 -44.25
C PRO A 175 -28.46 -34.23 -45.01
N TYR A 176 -27.68 -33.38 -45.75
CA TYR A 176 -28.03 -32.67 -47.01
C TYR A 176 -29.08 -31.51 -46.99
N LEU A 177 -29.13 -30.56 -47.94
CA LEU A 177 -28.22 -30.21 -49.07
C LEU A 177 -28.23 -28.67 -49.33
N LYS A 178 -27.50 -28.22 -50.37
CA LYS A 178 -27.40 -26.83 -50.87
C LYS A 178 -28.62 -26.46 -51.75
N ASP A 179 -28.80 -25.17 -52.06
CA ASP A 179 -28.58 -24.69 -53.44
C ASP A 179 -28.51 -23.15 -53.59
N HIS A 180 -28.11 -22.71 -54.79
CA HIS A 180 -27.97 -21.30 -55.21
C HIS A 180 -29.29 -20.71 -55.76
N PHE A 181 -29.44 -19.37 -55.78
CA PHE A 181 -29.36 -18.55 -57.02
C PHE A 181 -29.52 -17.03 -56.76
N LEU A 182 -29.21 -16.22 -57.79
CA LEU A 182 -29.37 -14.75 -57.81
C LEU A 182 -30.70 -14.33 -58.47
N LEU A 183 -31.26 -13.17 -58.10
CA LEU A 183 -31.57 -12.02 -59.00
C LEU A 183 -32.35 -10.87 -58.29
N HIS A 184 -32.27 -9.67 -58.87
CA HIS A 184 -32.95 -8.40 -58.50
C HIS A 184 -34.13 -8.11 -59.48
N PRO A 185 -34.81 -6.93 -59.47
CA PRO A 185 -35.63 -6.26 -58.42
C PRO A 185 -36.99 -5.72 -58.97
N THR A 186 -37.85 -5.03 -58.18
CA THR A 186 -38.65 -3.82 -58.61
C THR A 186 -39.55 -3.17 -57.52
N HIS A 187 -39.62 -1.82 -57.55
CA HIS A 187 -40.68 -0.80 -57.22
C HIS A 187 -42.05 -1.18 -56.57
N ARG A 188 -42.86 -0.28 -55.94
CA ARG A 188 -43.21 1.16 -56.21
C ARG A 188 -43.74 1.95 -54.98
N HIS A 189 -43.41 3.27 -54.93
CA HIS A 189 -44.21 4.49 -54.56
C HIS A 189 -45.10 4.55 -53.27
N THR A 190 -45.60 5.70 -52.75
CA THR A 190 -45.87 7.07 -53.28
C THR A 190 -45.75 8.18 -52.21
N LEU A 191 -45.20 9.36 -52.61
CA LEU A 191 -45.61 10.77 -52.32
C LEU A 191 -45.93 11.23 -50.87
N THR A 192 -45.71 12.48 -50.42
CA THR A 192 -45.33 13.83 -50.97
C THR A 192 -44.92 14.69 -49.74
N SER A 193 -44.38 15.92 -49.73
CA SER A 193 -43.59 16.87 -50.58
C SER A 193 -43.43 18.14 -49.69
N GLN A 194 -42.56 19.15 -49.82
CA GLN A 194 -41.76 19.85 -50.87
C GLN A 194 -40.50 20.43 -50.15
N LEU A 195 -39.46 21.09 -50.70
CA LEU A 195 -38.80 21.38 -52.00
C LEU A 195 -37.31 21.73 -51.60
N GLN A 196 -36.35 22.27 -52.36
CA GLN A 196 -36.24 22.86 -53.70
C GLN A 196 -34.94 22.35 -54.39
N LYS A 197 -34.09 23.24 -54.94
CA LYS A 197 -32.82 23.09 -55.69
C LYS A 197 -32.32 24.51 -56.08
N PRO A 198 -31.18 24.74 -56.77
CA PRO A 198 -30.15 23.85 -57.39
C PRO A 198 -28.85 23.84 -56.54
N LYS A 199 -27.60 23.43 -56.88
CA LYS A 199 -26.81 22.60 -57.86
C LYS A 199 -25.37 22.50 -57.23
N ASP A 200 -24.25 21.92 -57.71
CA ASP A 200 -23.71 21.09 -58.83
C ASP A 200 -22.29 20.63 -58.37
N SER A 201 -21.51 19.72 -58.99
CA SER A 201 -21.79 18.53 -59.82
C SER A 201 -20.48 17.75 -60.13
N PHE A 202 -20.44 16.44 -59.83
CA PHE A 202 -19.58 15.40 -60.48
C PHE A 202 -18.04 15.53 -60.30
N ASN A 203 -17.16 14.55 -60.58
CA ASN A 203 -17.07 13.06 -60.47
C ASN A 203 -15.59 12.67 -60.79
N ASP A 204 -15.05 11.44 -60.71
CA ASP A 204 -15.21 10.22 -59.88
C ASP A 204 -14.20 9.15 -60.43
N LEU A 205 -14.14 7.96 -59.79
CA LEU A 205 -13.59 6.68 -60.28
C LEU A 205 -12.08 6.34 -60.13
N ARG A 206 -11.93 5.03 -59.86
CA ARG A 206 -10.75 4.15 -59.66
C ARG A 206 -10.11 3.77 -61.03
N PRO A 207 -9.14 2.82 -61.18
CA PRO A 207 -8.47 1.91 -60.22
C PRO A 207 -6.92 1.79 -60.43
N SER A 208 -6.32 0.63 -60.08
CA SER A 208 -4.87 0.36 -59.97
C SER A 208 -4.33 -0.72 -60.93
N ARG A 209 -3.00 -0.77 -61.18
CA ARG A 209 -2.15 -2.01 -61.16
C ARG A 209 -0.64 -1.85 -61.55
N VAL A 210 0.21 -2.59 -60.80
CA VAL A 210 1.49 -3.29 -61.17
C VAL A 210 2.83 -2.53 -61.40
N ALA A 211 3.79 -2.80 -60.49
CA ALA A 211 5.27 -3.03 -60.55
C ALA A 211 6.15 -2.44 -61.70
N SER A 212 7.44 -2.08 -61.54
CA SER A 212 8.57 -2.62 -60.72
C SER A 212 9.80 -1.64 -60.76
N PRO A 213 11.06 -1.97 -60.36
CA PRO A 213 11.57 -2.40 -59.04
C PRO A 213 12.84 -1.64 -58.52
N ASN A 214 13.03 -1.55 -57.18
CA ASN A 214 14.31 -1.29 -56.45
C ASN A 214 15.05 0.06 -56.70
N PRO A 215 16.07 0.46 -55.87
CA PRO A 215 16.67 -0.21 -54.70
C PRO A 215 16.54 0.57 -53.36
N THR A 216 17.11 -0.01 -52.30
CA THR A 216 17.25 0.55 -50.92
C THR A 216 18.71 0.97 -50.64
N PRO A 217 19.11 1.39 -49.41
CA PRO A 217 18.67 2.62 -48.74
C PRO A 217 19.86 3.47 -48.22
N LYS A 218 19.63 4.75 -47.89
CA LYS A 218 20.49 5.50 -46.95
C LYS A 218 19.66 6.31 -45.93
N LYS A 219 20.24 6.48 -44.74
CA LYS A 219 19.60 7.02 -43.54
C LYS A 219 19.23 8.50 -43.69
N VAL A 220 18.07 8.89 -43.15
CA VAL A 220 17.75 10.26 -42.75
C VAL A 220 17.06 10.19 -41.39
N THR A 221 17.53 11.00 -40.43
CA THR A 221 16.89 11.17 -39.12
C THR A 221 16.89 12.66 -38.77
N ILE A 222 15.73 13.19 -38.34
CA ILE A 222 15.53 14.52 -37.72
C ILE A 222 15.96 15.73 -38.58
N TYR A 223 14.96 16.48 -39.06
CA TYR A 223 15.12 17.90 -39.36
C TYR A 223 14.76 18.72 -38.11
N ARG A 224 15.75 19.41 -37.55
CA ARG A 224 15.56 20.48 -36.55
C ARG A 224 15.63 21.81 -37.31
N LYS A 225 14.56 22.61 -37.30
CA LYS A 225 14.63 23.95 -37.93
C LYS A 225 15.42 24.91 -37.05
N GLN A 226 16.42 25.56 -37.66
CA GLN A 226 17.07 26.76 -37.16
C GLN A 226 16.33 28.00 -37.67
N THR A 227 16.48 29.12 -36.95
CA THR A 227 16.39 30.48 -37.52
C THR A 227 17.36 31.37 -36.76
N GLU A 228 18.55 31.57 -37.32
CA GLU A 228 19.45 32.67 -37.02
C GLU A 228 20.29 32.88 -38.29
N SER A 229 20.59 34.14 -38.64
CA SER A 229 21.15 34.49 -39.94
C SER A 229 22.00 35.76 -39.86
N GLU A 230 23.24 35.65 -40.33
CA GLU A 230 24.06 36.73 -40.90
C GLU A 230 24.52 37.84 -39.92
N SER A 231 25.73 38.40 -40.03
CA SER A 231 26.83 38.17 -40.98
C SER A 231 28.20 38.54 -40.36
N GLU A 232 29.28 38.04 -40.96
CA GLU A 232 30.65 38.54 -40.70
C GLU A 232 30.93 39.83 -41.51
N GLU A 233 31.97 40.58 -41.12
CA GLU A 233 33.17 40.89 -41.94
C GLU A 233 33.82 42.27 -41.57
N GLN A 234 35.14 42.37 -41.83
CA GLN A 234 35.96 43.56 -42.09
C GLN A 234 36.76 44.27 -40.96
N LYS A 235 38.09 44.12 -41.07
CA LYS A 235 39.16 45.17 -40.98
C LYS A 235 39.43 45.86 -39.63
N GLN A 236 40.56 46.55 -39.39
CA GLN A 236 42.00 46.48 -39.80
C GLN A 236 42.67 47.75 -39.21
N GLU A 237 43.90 47.66 -38.66
CA GLU A 237 44.71 48.81 -38.15
C GLU A 237 44.09 49.63 -36.98
N ALA A 238 44.80 50.51 -36.24
CA ALA A 238 46.18 50.52 -35.75
C ALA A 238 46.37 51.53 -34.57
N GLU A 239 47.38 51.28 -33.73
CA GLU A 239 48.20 52.21 -32.90
C GLU A 239 47.64 53.36 -32.00
N GLU A 240 48.14 53.34 -30.74
CA GLU A 240 48.68 54.47 -29.93
C GLU A 240 47.84 55.51 -29.10
N LYS A 241 48.19 55.55 -27.79
CA LYS A 241 48.61 56.70 -26.93
C LYS A 241 47.67 57.43 -25.91
N MET A 242 48.04 57.21 -24.63
CA MET A 242 48.25 58.16 -23.50
C MET A 242 47.12 58.61 -22.53
N GLY A 243 47.52 58.75 -21.24
CA GLY A 243 46.80 59.42 -20.13
C GLY A 243 46.14 58.47 -19.10
N LEU A 244 46.60 58.17 -17.87
CA LEU A 244 47.71 58.55 -16.95
C LEU A 244 47.23 59.24 -15.64
N GLY A 245 47.43 58.58 -14.48
CA GLY A 245 47.10 59.05 -13.12
C GLY A 245 46.32 58.00 -12.30
N LEU A 246 46.79 57.24 -11.29
CA LEU A 246 48.03 57.15 -10.47
C LEU A 246 47.88 57.69 -9.02
N LEU A 247 47.79 56.76 -8.04
CA LEU A 247 48.26 56.79 -6.62
C LEU A 247 47.77 55.48 -5.93
N ALA A 248 48.62 54.46 -5.71
CA ALA A 248 49.45 54.21 -4.50
C ALA A 248 48.63 53.69 -3.29
N SER A 249 48.91 52.55 -2.62
CA SER A 249 50.14 51.73 -2.48
C SER A 249 49.78 50.20 -2.33
N LYS A 250 50.57 49.20 -1.89
CA LYS A 250 51.94 49.15 -1.29
C LYS A 250 52.76 47.86 -1.60
N ALA A 251 52.72 46.81 -0.76
CA ALA A 251 53.67 45.66 -0.72
C ALA A 251 53.08 44.48 0.10
N ILE A 252 53.60 43.24 0.17
CA ILE A 252 54.97 42.65 -0.01
C ILE A 252 54.90 41.29 -0.77
N ARG A 253 56.03 40.85 -1.38
CA ARG A 253 56.29 39.51 -1.97
C ARG A 253 57.69 38.98 -1.57
N PRO A 254 57.98 37.66 -1.65
CA PRO A 254 58.53 36.98 -2.87
C PRO A 254 57.47 36.08 -3.55
N THR A 255 57.67 35.04 -4.38
CA THR A 255 58.77 34.22 -5.00
C THR A 255 58.15 33.70 -6.33
N SER A 256 58.74 33.46 -7.52
CA SER A 256 59.95 32.79 -8.05
C SER A 256 60.04 31.30 -7.70
N ARG A 257 60.11 30.33 -8.64
CA ARG A 257 60.52 30.29 -10.08
C ARG A 257 59.97 28.94 -10.68
N LEU A 258 59.82 28.59 -11.97
CA LEU A 258 60.13 29.09 -13.33
C LEU A 258 58.78 29.48 -14.06
N LEU A 259 58.46 29.53 -15.39
CA LEU A 259 58.95 29.09 -16.74
C LEU A 259 58.86 27.56 -17.02
N LEU A 260 58.57 26.98 -18.21
CA LEU A 260 58.06 27.34 -19.57
C LEU A 260 57.41 26.03 -20.15
N GLY A 261 56.66 25.92 -21.26
CA GLY A 261 56.21 26.81 -22.34
C GLY A 261 55.60 25.94 -23.47
N SER A 262 54.48 26.34 -24.09
CA SER A 262 53.72 25.51 -25.07
C SER A 262 54.09 25.81 -26.53
N GLN A 263 54.13 24.79 -27.40
CA GLN A 263 53.87 24.90 -28.85
C GLN A 263 53.19 23.65 -29.44
N ASN A 264 52.47 23.86 -30.55
CA ASN A 264 51.57 22.97 -31.31
C ASN A 264 51.56 23.51 -32.77
N PRO A 265 51.00 22.86 -33.82
CA PRO A 265 50.57 21.46 -34.01
C PRO A 265 51.02 20.92 -35.42
N THR A 266 50.15 20.18 -36.14
CA THR A 266 50.17 19.80 -37.58
C THR A 266 51.01 18.60 -38.09
N THR A 267 50.35 17.44 -38.10
CA THR A 267 50.07 16.57 -39.28
C THR A 267 51.03 16.57 -40.49
N PHE A 268 51.66 15.41 -40.79
CA PHE A 268 51.37 14.63 -42.01
C PHE A 268 51.81 13.15 -41.88
N LEU A 269 51.59 12.35 -42.94
CA LEU A 269 51.54 10.88 -42.94
C LEU A 269 52.78 10.16 -43.52
N LEU A 270 52.81 8.83 -43.33
CA LEU A 270 53.48 7.78 -44.11
C LEU A 270 54.96 7.37 -43.83
N ARG A 271 55.07 6.31 -43.03
CA ARG A 271 55.64 4.98 -43.39
C ARG A 271 57.16 4.78 -43.64
N THR A 272 57.70 3.97 -42.72
CA THR A 272 58.54 2.75 -42.91
C THR A 272 60.05 2.80 -43.21
N ILE A 273 60.78 2.06 -42.35
CA ILE A 273 61.96 1.20 -42.61
C ILE A 273 63.25 1.90 -43.05
N VAL A 274 64.23 1.93 -42.14
CA VAL A 274 65.49 1.15 -42.27
C VAL A 274 65.83 0.55 -40.90
N SER A 275 66.31 -0.69 -40.87
CA SER A 275 66.88 -1.36 -39.69
C SER A 275 68.40 -1.45 -39.79
N LYS A 276 69.10 -1.59 -38.67
CA LYS A 276 70.25 -2.53 -38.46
C LYS A 276 70.69 -2.53 -36.97
N PRO A 277 71.53 -3.50 -36.52
CA PRO A 277 71.35 -4.11 -35.19
C PRO A 277 72.60 -4.06 -34.30
N GLU A 278 72.51 -4.69 -33.13
CA GLU A 278 73.65 -5.25 -32.41
C GLU A 278 73.36 -6.72 -32.04
N LEU A 279 74.38 -7.55 -31.77
CA LEU A 279 74.25 -9.00 -31.65
C LEU A 279 74.31 -9.53 -30.21
N GLN A 280 73.56 -10.62 -29.97
CA GLN A 280 73.92 -11.90 -29.30
C GLN A 280 75.20 -11.92 -28.43
N ASN A 281 75.28 -12.58 -27.27
CA ASN A 281 74.66 -13.84 -26.81
C ASN A 281 75.04 -14.08 -25.30
N PRO A 282 74.69 -15.20 -24.62
CA PRO A 282 73.47 -16.04 -24.61
C PRO A 282 72.92 -16.21 -23.15
N GLU A 283 72.23 -17.31 -22.85
CA GLU A 283 71.92 -17.85 -21.50
C GLU A 283 70.85 -17.15 -20.63
N ALA A 284 69.66 -16.99 -21.20
CA ALA A 284 68.40 -17.22 -20.46
C ALA A 284 67.39 -17.91 -21.38
N SER A 285 66.95 -19.13 -21.04
CA SER A 285 65.99 -19.91 -21.84
C SER A 285 64.55 -19.68 -21.38
N ALA A 286 63.59 -20.02 -22.24
CA ALA A 286 62.15 -19.98 -22.00
C ALA A 286 61.56 -18.59 -21.67
N ALA A 287 61.53 -17.71 -22.67
CA ALA A 287 60.50 -16.68 -22.71
C ALA A 287 59.11 -17.36 -22.71
N GLN A 288 58.28 -17.07 -21.71
CA GLN A 288 56.88 -17.49 -21.73
C GLN A 288 56.15 -16.77 -22.89
N PRO A 289 55.16 -17.41 -23.53
CA PRO A 289 54.31 -16.70 -24.50
C PRO A 289 53.61 -15.54 -23.78
N GLU A 290 53.67 -14.33 -24.36
CA GLU A 290 52.93 -13.18 -23.85
C GLU A 290 51.46 -13.55 -23.69
N GLN A 291 50.94 -13.43 -22.47
CA GLN A 291 49.52 -13.64 -22.23
C GLN A 291 48.74 -12.58 -23.03
N PRO A 292 47.69 -12.97 -23.78
CA PRO A 292 46.86 -12.00 -24.46
C PRO A 292 46.27 -11.02 -23.43
N PRO A 293 46.14 -9.73 -23.76
CA PRO A 293 45.59 -8.75 -22.82
C PRO A 293 44.24 -9.22 -22.32
N ALA A 294 44.05 -9.19 -21.00
CA ALA A 294 42.81 -9.62 -20.37
C ALA A 294 41.63 -8.86 -21.01
N PRO A 295 40.55 -9.55 -21.42
CA PRO A 295 39.43 -8.88 -22.06
C PRO A 295 38.81 -7.87 -21.08
N ASP A 296 38.51 -6.67 -21.59
CA ASP A 296 37.80 -5.64 -20.83
C ASP A 296 36.34 -6.07 -20.67
N LEU A 297 36.06 -6.76 -19.56
CA LEU A 297 34.77 -7.38 -19.27
C LEU A 297 33.83 -6.36 -18.63
N PRO A 298 32.57 -6.25 -19.10
CA PRO A 298 31.62 -5.31 -18.51
C PRO A 298 31.36 -5.66 -17.03
N PRO A 299 31.24 -4.67 -16.14
CA PRO A 299 31.01 -4.92 -14.71
C PRO A 299 29.64 -5.58 -14.51
N ARG A 300 29.65 -6.87 -14.19
CA ARG A 300 28.44 -7.67 -13.90
C ARG A 300 27.94 -7.39 -12.48
N THR A 301 27.36 -6.21 -12.28
CA THR A 301 26.63 -5.88 -11.05
C THR A 301 25.27 -6.60 -11.01
N PRO A 302 24.68 -6.84 -9.82
CA PRO A 302 23.32 -7.34 -9.71
C PRO A 302 22.31 -6.51 -10.50
N LEU A 303 21.33 -7.18 -11.10
CA LEU A 303 20.27 -6.58 -11.90
C LEU A 303 19.55 -5.48 -11.09
N ALA A 304 19.44 -4.29 -11.69
CA ALA A 304 18.89 -3.08 -11.06
C ALA A 304 19.50 -2.71 -9.69
N GLY A 305 20.73 -3.17 -9.38
CA GLY A 305 21.39 -2.89 -8.10
C GLY A 305 20.84 -3.66 -6.89
N ALA A 306 20.16 -4.80 -7.13
CA ALA A 306 19.53 -5.58 -6.07
C ALA A 306 20.48 -5.93 -4.90
N ARG A 307 20.10 -5.57 -3.67
CA ARG A 307 20.86 -5.84 -2.43
C ARG A 307 20.84 -7.36 -2.14
N VAL A 308 22.00 -8.02 -2.23
CA VAL A 308 22.11 -9.47 -1.98
C VAL A 308 22.29 -9.75 -0.49
N HIS A 309 21.25 -10.25 0.17
CA HIS A 309 21.29 -10.56 1.61
C HIS A 309 21.91 -11.95 1.87
N PHE A 310 23.15 -11.97 2.37
CA PHE A 310 23.80 -13.18 2.89
C PHE A 310 23.42 -13.40 4.35
N SER A 311 22.92 -14.59 4.70
CA SER A 311 22.62 -15.00 6.08
C SER A 311 23.87 -15.22 6.92
N ASN A 312 24.91 -15.78 6.28
CA ASN A 312 26.27 -15.91 6.77
C ASN A 312 27.18 -15.78 5.52
N PRO A 313 28.26 -14.97 5.51
CA PRO A 313 29.22 -14.94 4.41
C PRO A 313 29.87 -16.31 4.10
N GLU A 314 29.93 -17.23 5.07
CA GLU A 314 30.54 -18.56 4.89
C GLU A 314 29.68 -19.53 4.06
N ASP A 315 28.35 -19.40 4.11
CA ASP A 315 27.39 -20.19 3.31
C ASP A 315 27.29 -19.71 1.84
N ALA A 316 28.24 -18.91 1.36
CA ALA A 316 28.26 -18.38 0.00
C ALA A 316 28.61 -19.46 -1.04
N ILE A 317 27.61 -19.94 -1.75
CA ILE A 317 27.76 -20.90 -2.84
C ILE A 317 28.28 -20.19 -4.09
N GLU A 318 29.25 -20.79 -4.79
CA GLU A 318 29.70 -20.33 -6.10
C GLU A 318 29.00 -21.10 -7.23
N VAL A 319 28.48 -20.35 -8.22
CA VAL A 319 27.90 -20.88 -9.47
C VAL A 319 28.43 -20.13 -10.68
N PHE A 320 28.35 -20.74 -11.86
CA PHE A 320 28.83 -20.14 -13.11
C PHE A 320 27.65 -19.74 -13.99
N VAL A 321 27.43 -18.44 -14.19
CA VAL A 321 26.39 -17.91 -15.09
C VAL A 321 27.06 -17.46 -16.38
N ASP A 322 26.80 -18.19 -17.47
CA ASP A 322 27.40 -17.97 -18.79
C ASP A 322 28.95 -18.03 -18.78
N GLY A 323 29.49 -18.87 -17.88
CA GLY A 323 30.93 -19.07 -17.68
C GLY A 323 31.58 -18.21 -16.59
N TYR A 324 30.90 -17.17 -16.10
CA TYR A 324 31.43 -16.26 -15.08
C TYR A 324 31.05 -16.76 -13.67
N PRO A 325 32.00 -16.86 -12.71
CA PRO A 325 31.71 -17.23 -11.33
C PRO A 325 30.95 -16.11 -10.60
N VAL A 326 29.95 -16.49 -9.82
CA VAL A 326 29.11 -15.60 -9.01
C VAL A 326 28.85 -16.27 -7.66
N LYS A 327 29.05 -15.53 -6.57
CA LYS A 327 28.78 -15.98 -5.20
C LYS A 327 27.38 -15.58 -4.75
N ILE A 328 26.62 -16.52 -4.22
CA ILE A 328 25.21 -16.37 -3.86
C ILE A 328 24.92 -16.99 -2.48
N PRO A 329 23.93 -16.49 -1.73
CA PRO A 329 23.42 -17.18 -0.54
C PRO A 329 22.88 -18.57 -0.87
N LYS A 330 23.21 -19.55 -0.03
CA LYS A 330 22.65 -20.90 -0.05
C LYS A 330 21.12 -20.89 -0.05
N GLY A 331 20.52 -21.65 -0.96
CA GLY A 331 19.07 -21.71 -1.14
C GLY A 331 18.49 -20.74 -2.18
N MET A 332 19.29 -19.81 -2.74
CA MET A 332 18.84 -19.03 -3.90
C MET A 332 18.46 -19.91 -5.10
N THR A 333 17.48 -19.44 -5.88
CA THR A 333 17.12 -20.06 -7.15
C THR A 333 18.13 -19.72 -8.25
N VAL A 334 18.17 -20.54 -9.30
CA VAL A 334 18.95 -20.28 -10.52
C VAL A 334 18.56 -18.95 -11.17
N LEU A 335 17.31 -18.50 -11.05
CA LEU A 335 16.86 -17.19 -11.52
C LEU A 335 17.55 -16.06 -10.73
N GLN A 336 17.47 -16.10 -9.41
CA GLN A 336 18.10 -15.08 -8.55
C GLN A 336 19.63 -15.08 -8.71
N ALA A 337 20.26 -16.25 -8.89
CA ALA A 337 21.68 -16.33 -9.20
C ALA A 337 22.06 -15.62 -10.51
N CYS A 338 21.19 -15.65 -11.51
CA CYS A 338 21.36 -14.91 -12.76
C CYS A 338 21.09 -13.41 -12.57
N GLU A 339 20.11 -13.02 -11.73
CA GLU A 339 19.91 -11.62 -11.35
C GLU A 339 21.15 -11.04 -10.65
N VAL A 340 21.80 -11.79 -9.74
CA VAL A 340 23.09 -11.39 -9.14
C VAL A 340 24.21 -11.28 -10.19
N ALA A 341 24.17 -12.10 -11.24
CA ALA A 341 25.09 -12.04 -12.39
C ALA A 341 24.79 -10.91 -13.40
N GLY A 342 23.79 -10.06 -13.14
CA GLY A 342 23.34 -9.03 -14.07
C GLY A 342 22.61 -9.55 -15.31
N VAL A 343 22.08 -10.79 -15.26
CA VAL A 343 21.32 -11.42 -16.36
C VAL A 343 19.85 -11.48 -16.01
N ASP A 344 19.03 -10.69 -16.72
CA ASP A 344 17.58 -10.81 -16.65
C ASP A 344 17.09 -12.06 -17.41
N ILE A 345 16.20 -12.82 -16.79
CA ILE A 345 15.59 -14.03 -17.36
C ILE A 345 14.08 -13.80 -17.51
N PRO A 346 13.51 -13.94 -18.72
CA PRO A 346 12.10 -13.63 -18.96
C PRO A 346 11.16 -14.48 -18.11
N ARG A 347 10.19 -13.81 -17.49
CA ARG A 347 9.38 -14.31 -16.37
C ARG A 347 7.95 -13.80 -16.43
N PHE A 348 6.97 -14.69 -16.23
CA PHE A 348 5.53 -14.36 -16.14
C PHE A 348 4.84 -14.83 -14.85
N CYS A 349 5.27 -15.94 -14.25
CA CYS A 349 4.70 -16.43 -12.98
C CYS A 349 5.60 -16.16 -11.77
N TYR A 350 6.91 -15.99 -11.96
CA TYR A 350 7.80 -15.58 -10.87
C TYR A 350 7.54 -14.12 -10.49
N HIS A 351 7.71 -13.83 -9.21
CA HIS A 351 7.59 -12.52 -8.56
C HIS A 351 8.32 -12.64 -7.23
N SER A 352 9.26 -11.74 -6.92
CA SER A 352 10.16 -11.92 -5.77
C SER A 352 9.43 -12.00 -4.42
N ARG A 353 8.26 -11.36 -4.34
CA ARG A 353 7.37 -11.29 -3.15
C ARG A 353 6.32 -12.41 -3.04
N LEU A 354 6.29 -13.40 -3.95
CA LEU A 354 5.30 -14.49 -3.94
C LEU A 354 5.95 -15.86 -3.89
N SER A 355 5.18 -16.88 -3.49
CA SER A 355 5.58 -18.28 -3.65
C SER A 355 5.93 -18.63 -5.11
N ILE A 356 6.90 -19.53 -5.26
CA ILE A 356 7.35 -20.06 -6.54
C ILE A 356 6.31 -21.05 -7.09
N ALA A 357 5.83 -20.80 -8.32
CA ALA A 357 4.81 -21.65 -8.97
C ALA A 357 5.33 -22.46 -10.17
N GLY A 358 6.10 -21.84 -11.07
CA GLY A 358 6.66 -22.50 -12.27
C GLY A 358 5.67 -22.74 -13.42
N ASN A 359 4.41 -22.29 -13.33
CA ASN A 359 3.35 -22.53 -14.34
C ASN A 359 3.75 -22.10 -15.76
N CYS A 360 4.35 -20.91 -15.94
CA CYS A 360 4.52 -20.30 -17.26
C CYS A 360 5.67 -20.87 -18.11
N ARG A 361 6.67 -21.51 -17.49
CA ARG A 361 7.89 -22.05 -18.14
C ARG A 361 8.71 -21.08 -19.04
N MET A 362 8.47 -19.76 -19.02
CA MET A 362 9.27 -18.82 -19.83
C MET A 362 10.74 -18.73 -19.40
N CYS A 363 10.98 -18.90 -18.09
CA CYS A 363 12.30 -18.83 -17.45
C CYS A 363 13.18 -20.10 -17.65
N LEU A 364 13.05 -20.79 -18.79
CA LEU A 364 13.88 -21.96 -19.09
C LEU A 364 15.33 -21.54 -19.42
N VAL A 365 16.28 -22.26 -18.83
CA VAL A 365 17.73 -22.15 -19.06
C VAL A 365 18.36 -23.52 -19.21
N GLU A 366 19.53 -23.59 -19.84
CA GLU A 366 20.31 -24.82 -19.94
C GLU A 366 21.26 -24.93 -18.74
N VAL A 367 21.43 -26.15 -18.20
CA VAL A 367 22.39 -26.47 -17.14
C VAL A 367 23.20 -27.68 -17.59
N GLU A 368 24.53 -27.60 -17.47
CA GLU A 368 25.47 -28.52 -18.17
C GLU A 368 25.29 -30.02 -17.86
N LYS A 369 24.64 -30.37 -16.74
CA LYS A 369 24.35 -31.76 -16.32
C LYS A 369 22.86 -32.10 -16.30
N SER A 370 22.01 -31.29 -16.94
CA SER A 370 20.55 -31.50 -17.00
C SER A 370 20.10 -31.86 -18.43
N PRO A 371 19.45 -33.03 -18.65
CA PRO A 371 19.07 -33.48 -20.00
C PRO A 371 17.86 -32.74 -20.61
N LYS A 372 17.32 -31.74 -19.90
CA LYS A 372 16.21 -30.88 -20.29
C LYS A 372 16.47 -29.48 -19.74
N PRO A 373 16.07 -28.39 -20.43
CA PRO A 373 16.10 -27.06 -19.86
C PRO A 373 15.33 -27.00 -18.52
N VAL A 374 15.89 -26.30 -17.54
CA VAL A 374 15.36 -26.23 -16.18
C VAL A 374 14.65 -24.90 -15.96
N ALA A 375 13.56 -24.90 -15.19
CA ALA A 375 12.85 -23.67 -14.86
C ALA A 375 13.64 -22.92 -13.78
N SER A 376 14.35 -21.85 -14.17
CA SER A 376 15.30 -21.18 -13.28
C SER A 376 14.66 -20.63 -12.00
N CYS A 377 13.39 -20.24 -12.07
CA CYS A 377 12.64 -19.70 -10.93
C CYS A 377 12.33 -20.72 -9.82
N ALA A 378 12.58 -22.01 -10.05
CA ALA A 378 12.24 -23.10 -9.12
C ALA A 378 13.37 -24.11 -8.90
N MET A 379 14.38 -24.14 -9.78
CA MET A 379 15.60 -24.90 -9.55
C MET A 379 16.46 -24.16 -8.50
N PRO A 380 16.78 -24.77 -7.35
CA PRO A 380 17.78 -24.21 -6.44
C PRO A 380 19.17 -24.26 -7.10
N ALA A 381 19.97 -23.22 -6.87
CA ALA A 381 21.35 -23.18 -7.34
C ALA A 381 22.23 -24.09 -6.47
N LEU A 382 23.08 -24.91 -7.10
CA LEU A 382 23.96 -25.88 -6.43
C LEU A 382 25.43 -25.51 -6.64
N PRO A 383 26.35 -25.84 -5.72
CA PRO A 383 27.79 -25.53 -5.86
C PRO A 383 28.38 -26.02 -7.18
N GLY A 384 29.07 -25.15 -7.89
CA GLY A 384 29.68 -25.43 -9.19
C GLY A 384 28.66 -25.65 -10.33
N MET A 385 27.38 -25.34 -10.15
CA MET A 385 26.39 -25.42 -11.22
C MET A 385 26.75 -24.42 -12.33
N LYS A 386 26.88 -24.92 -13.55
CA LYS A 386 27.04 -24.11 -14.76
C LYS A 386 25.70 -23.89 -15.43
N ILE A 387 25.23 -22.65 -15.37
CA ILE A 387 23.99 -22.14 -15.94
C ILE A 387 24.34 -21.44 -17.26
N LYS A 388 23.62 -21.76 -18.33
CA LYS A 388 23.81 -21.16 -19.66
C LYS A 388 22.47 -20.57 -20.12
N THR A 389 22.43 -19.26 -20.21
CA THR A 389 21.19 -18.47 -20.35
C THR A 389 20.89 -18.10 -21.80
N ASP A 390 21.88 -18.20 -22.69
CA ASP A 390 21.81 -17.74 -24.08
C ASP A 390 21.95 -18.86 -25.13
N THR A 391 22.02 -20.13 -24.74
CA THR A 391 22.25 -21.23 -25.69
C THR A 391 21.13 -21.33 -26.73
N PRO A 392 21.37 -21.96 -27.89
CA PRO A 392 20.31 -22.25 -28.85
C PRO A 392 19.13 -23.04 -28.25
N VAL A 393 19.40 -23.89 -27.25
CA VAL A 393 18.35 -24.66 -26.54
C VAL A 393 17.53 -23.76 -25.62
N ALA A 394 18.18 -22.89 -24.84
CA ALA A 394 17.51 -21.92 -23.96
C ALA A 394 16.68 -20.90 -24.78
N LYS A 395 17.25 -20.36 -25.87
CA LYS A 395 16.55 -19.49 -26.82
C LYS A 395 15.35 -20.19 -27.45
N LYS A 396 15.51 -21.43 -27.96
CA LYS A 396 14.40 -22.15 -28.60
C LYS A 396 13.29 -22.56 -27.62
N ALA A 397 13.63 -22.80 -26.35
CA ALA A 397 12.65 -23.03 -25.30
C ALA A 397 11.77 -21.77 -25.04
N ARG A 398 12.38 -20.58 -25.01
CA ARG A 398 11.65 -19.29 -24.87
C ARG A 398 10.74 -19.01 -26.05
N GLU A 399 11.23 -19.18 -27.29
CA GLU A 399 10.40 -19.05 -28.50
C GLU A 399 9.15 -19.95 -28.44
N GLY A 400 9.33 -21.23 -28.09
CA GLY A 400 8.24 -22.21 -28.05
C GLY A 400 7.21 -21.91 -26.95
N VAL A 401 7.67 -21.49 -25.77
CA VAL A 401 6.78 -21.06 -24.68
C VAL A 401 6.02 -19.79 -25.05
N MET A 402 6.69 -18.80 -25.64
CA MET A 402 6.05 -17.58 -26.12
C MET A 402 4.96 -17.88 -27.17
N GLU A 403 5.24 -18.78 -28.11
CA GLU A 403 4.24 -19.21 -29.09
C GLU A 403 3.01 -19.85 -28.43
N PHE A 404 3.18 -20.71 -27.40
CA PHE A 404 2.05 -21.29 -26.67
C PHE A 404 1.25 -20.25 -25.86
N LEU A 405 1.89 -19.20 -25.33
CA LEU A 405 1.21 -18.10 -24.64
C LEU A 405 0.38 -17.26 -25.64
N LEU A 406 0.96 -16.92 -26.78
CA LEU A 406 0.30 -16.12 -27.83
C LEU A 406 -0.73 -16.92 -28.64
N MET A 407 -0.60 -18.24 -28.71
CA MET A 407 -1.53 -19.17 -29.39
C MET A 407 -2.99 -18.87 -29.05
N ASN A 408 -3.32 -18.77 -27.76
CA ASN A 408 -4.67 -18.49 -27.28
C ASN A 408 -4.91 -17.05 -26.76
N HIS A 409 -3.91 -16.17 -26.85
CA HIS A 409 -4.07 -14.76 -26.49
C HIS A 409 -4.81 -13.98 -27.61
N PRO A 410 -5.75 -13.07 -27.31
CA PRO A 410 -6.47 -12.26 -28.30
C PRO A 410 -5.56 -11.18 -28.91
N LEU A 411 -5.94 -10.65 -30.08
CA LEU A 411 -5.21 -9.56 -30.76
C LEU A 411 -5.61 -8.18 -30.21
N ASP A 412 -5.68 -8.08 -28.89
CA ASP A 412 -6.29 -6.97 -28.16
C ASP A 412 -5.37 -5.76 -27.94
N CYS A 413 -4.09 -5.84 -28.31
CA CYS A 413 -3.06 -4.86 -27.96
C CYS A 413 -3.46 -3.38 -28.15
N PRO A 414 -4.16 -2.95 -29.23
CA PRO A 414 -4.62 -1.56 -29.38
C PRO A 414 -5.65 -1.13 -28.31
N ILE A 415 -6.54 -2.05 -27.92
CA ILE A 415 -7.58 -1.86 -26.89
C ILE A 415 -7.16 -2.41 -25.52
N CYS A 416 -5.87 -2.71 -25.35
CA CYS A 416 -5.28 -3.12 -24.08
C CYS A 416 -4.78 -1.88 -23.34
N ASP A 417 -5.16 -1.72 -22.07
CA ASP A 417 -4.74 -0.56 -21.28
C ASP A 417 -3.27 -0.65 -20.83
N GLN A 418 -2.73 -1.87 -20.69
CA GLN A 418 -1.29 -2.13 -20.55
C GLN A 418 -0.53 -2.11 -21.90
N GLY A 419 -1.13 -1.65 -23.01
CA GLY A 419 -0.42 -1.56 -24.29
C GLY A 419 0.80 -0.64 -24.18
N GLY A 420 2.01 -1.19 -24.36
CA GLY A 420 3.27 -0.48 -24.12
C GLY A 420 3.81 -0.50 -22.68
N GLU A 421 3.28 -1.38 -21.82
CA GLU A 421 3.79 -1.70 -20.47
C GLU A 421 3.51 -3.17 -20.08
N CYS A 422 3.60 -4.08 -21.05
CA CYS A 422 3.09 -5.44 -20.93
C CYS A 422 4.24 -6.45 -21.06
N ASP A 423 4.54 -7.18 -19.97
CA ASP A 423 5.54 -8.27 -19.94
C ASP A 423 5.43 -9.16 -21.20
N LEU A 424 4.20 -9.52 -21.60
CA LEU A 424 3.97 -10.41 -22.75
C LEU A 424 4.29 -9.76 -24.10
N GLN A 425 4.05 -8.46 -24.26
CA GLN A 425 4.40 -7.73 -25.47
C GLN A 425 5.92 -7.61 -25.60
N ASP A 426 6.58 -7.20 -24.51
CA ASP A 426 8.00 -6.84 -24.54
C ASP A 426 8.89 -8.10 -24.55
N GLN A 427 8.54 -9.13 -23.76
CA GLN A 427 9.22 -10.42 -23.83
C GLN A 427 8.93 -11.17 -25.15
N SER A 428 7.79 -10.92 -25.83
CA SER A 428 7.58 -11.45 -27.18
C SER A 428 8.48 -10.77 -28.20
N MET A 429 8.71 -9.46 -28.08
CA MET A 429 9.59 -8.71 -28.98
C MET A 429 11.08 -9.04 -28.74
N ALA A 430 11.48 -9.31 -27.50
CA ALA A 430 12.87 -9.59 -27.12
C ALA A 430 13.29 -11.07 -27.19
N PHE A 431 12.37 -12.01 -26.88
CA PHE A 431 12.67 -13.44 -26.74
C PHE A 431 11.70 -14.38 -27.48
N GLY A 432 10.68 -13.82 -28.16
CA GLY A 432 9.72 -14.58 -28.95
C GLY A 432 10.19 -14.86 -30.38
N SER A 433 9.33 -15.53 -31.14
CA SER A 433 9.47 -15.65 -32.60
C SER A 433 8.82 -14.46 -33.32
N ASP A 434 9.29 -14.15 -34.53
CA ASP A 434 8.77 -13.04 -35.34
C ASP A 434 7.35 -13.26 -35.89
N ARG A 435 6.84 -14.50 -35.80
CA ARG A 435 5.55 -14.93 -36.33
C ARG A 435 5.00 -16.09 -35.49
N GLY A 436 3.68 -16.14 -35.30
CA GLY A 436 3.00 -17.33 -34.78
C GLY A 436 2.57 -18.28 -35.91
N ARG A 437 2.58 -19.59 -35.66
CA ARG A 437 2.11 -20.61 -36.63
C ARG A 437 0.62 -20.96 -36.48
N PHE A 438 -0.01 -20.56 -35.38
CA PHE A 438 -1.40 -20.90 -35.05
C PHE A 438 -2.41 -20.01 -35.80
N THR A 439 -3.22 -20.62 -36.67
CA THR A 439 -4.25 -19.94 -37.47
C THR A 439 -5.66 -20.49 -37.22
N GLU A 440 -5.86 -21.23 -36.13
CA GLU A 440 -7.15 -21.84 -35.77
C GLU A 440 -7.96 -20.91 -34.83
N VAL A 441 -9.13 -21.39 -34.38
CA VAL A 441 -10.01 -20.65 -33.46
C VAL A 441 -9.37 -20.56 -32.07
N LYS A 442 -9.02 -19.34 -31.65
CA LYS A 442 -8.61 -19.03 -30.28
C LYS A 442 -9.79 -19.22 -29.32
N ARG A 443 -9.52 -19.67 -28.09
CA ARG A 443 -10.51 -19.67 -27.00
C ARG A 443 -10.98 -18.24 -26.68
N SER A 444 -12.18 -18.13 -26.13
CA SER A 444 -12.69 -16.94 -25.47
C SER A 444 -13.11 -17.28 -24.04
N VAL A 445 -12.94 -16.34 -23.12
CA VAL A 445 -13.22 -16.48 -21.67
C VAL A 445 -14.05 -15.28 -21.24
N VAL A 446 -15.17 -15.53 -20.54
CA VAL A 446 -16.07 -14.45 -20.10
C VAL A 446 -15.43 -13.58 -19.01
N ASP A 447 -15.77 -12.31 -18.98
CA ASP A 447 -15.21 -11.35 -18.02
C ASP A 447 -15.92 -11.41 -16.66
N LYS A 448 -15.17 -11.17 -15.58
CA LYS A 448 -15.59 -11.37 -14.18
C LYS A 448 -15.76 -10.03 -13.47
N ASN A 449 -16.87 -9.82 -12.76
CA ASN A 449 -17.08 -8.60 -12.00
C ASN A 449 -16.36 -8.64 -10.64
N LEU A 450 -15.09 -8.25 -10.62
CA LEU A 450 -14.29 -8.14 -9.40
C LEU A 450 -14.51 -6.83 -8.61
N GLY A 451 -15.51 -6.02 -8.99
CA GLY A 451 -15.89 -4.79 -8.28
C GLY A 451 -15.53 -3.47 -9.00
N PRO A 452 -15.50 -2.33 -8.29
CA PRO A 452 -15.31 -1.01 -8.90
C PRO A 452 -13.85 -0.67 -9.25
N LEU A 453 -12.87 -1.39 -8.68
CA LEU A 453 -11.45 -1.07 -8.82
C LEU A 453 -10.76 -1.82 -9.98
N VAL A 454 -10.96 -3.14 -10.06
CA VAL A 454 -10.29 -4.00 -11.05
C VAL A 454 -11.23 -4.30 -12.22
N LYS A 455 -10.84 -3.84 -13.41
CA LYS A 455 -11.45 -4.19 -14.71
C LYS A 455 -10.82 -5.47 -15.20
N THR A 456 -11.64 -6.49 -15.42
CA THR A 456 -11.19 -7.76 -16.01
C THR A 456 -11.36 -7.75 -17.53
N VAL A 457 -10.44 -8.41 -18.23
CA VAL A 457 -10.63 -8.93 -19.59
C VAL A 457 -9.99 -10.33 -19.64
N MET A 458 -10.71 -11.35 -19.18
CA MET A 458 -10.14 -12.66 -18.87
C MET A 458 -9.69 -13.46 -20.09
N THR A 459 -10.19 -13.13 -21.30
CA THR A 459 -9.65 -13.71 -22.55
C THR A 459 -8.15 -13.39 -22.73
N ARG A 460 -7.65 -12.27 -22.19
CA ARG A 460 -6.21 -11.92 -22.19
C ARG A 460 -5.38 -12.67 -21.15
N CYS A 461 -6.01 -13.37 -20.20
CA CYS A 461 -5.30 -14.01 -19.11
C CYS A 461 -4.44 -15.19 -19.61
N ILE A 462 -3.19 -15.28 -19.11
CA ILE A 462 -2.25 -16.37 -19.39
C ILE A 462 -2.08 -17.34 -18.20
N GLN A 463 -3.03 -17.35 -17.25
CA GLN A 463 -3.10 -18.30 -16.12
C GLN A 463 -1.80 -18.42 -15.30
N CYS A 464 -1.01 -17.33 -15.21
CA CYS A 464 0.26 -17.30 -14.50
C CYS A 464 0.15 -17.37 -12.96
N THR A 465 -1.08 -17.40 -12.43
CA THR A 465 -1.47 -17.44 -11.00
C THR A 465 -0.87 -16.37 -10.07
N ARG A 466 -0.18 -15.32 -10.59
CA ARG A 466 0.38 -14.24 -9.73
C ARG A 466 -0.70 -13.59 -8.86
N CYS A 467 -1.86 -13.23 -9.43
CA CYS A 467 -2.97 -12.62 -8.69
C CYS A 467 -3.66 -13.55 -7.67
N VAL A 468 -3.80 -14.85 -7.98
CA VAL A 468 -4.32 -15.87 -7.05
C VAL A 468 -3.39 -16.00 -5.84
N ARG A 469 -2.08 -16.15 -6.09
CA ARG A 469 -1.07 -16.19 -5.04
C ARG A 469 -1.01 -14.89 -4.24
N PHE A 470 -1.07 -13.72 -4.88
CA PHE A 470 -1.14 -12.43 -4.17
C PHE A 470 -2.35 -12.35 -3.25
N ALA A 471 -3.54 -12.70 -3.74
CA ALA A 471 -4.78 -12.71 -2.97
C ALA A 471 -4.67 -13.63 -1.75
N THR A 472 -4.18 -14.86 -1.92
CA THR A 472 -4.00 -15.83 -0.83
C THR A 472 -2.87 -15.45 0.14
N GLU A 473 -1.74 -14.97 -0.35
CA GLU A 473 -0.49 -14.86 0.41
C GLU A 473 -0.28 -13.47 1.02
N VAL A 474 -0.45 -12.40 0.24
CA VAL A 474 -0.09 -11.02 0.63
C VAL A 474 -1.32 -10.23 1.07
N ALA A 475 -2.40 -10.23 0.29
CA ALA A 475 -3.66 -9.62 0.69
C ALA A 475 -4.44 -10.47 1.71
N GLY A 476 -4.20 -11.78 1.76
CA GLY A 476 -4.82 -12.71 2.72
C GLY A 476 -6.34 -12.90 2.57
N VAL A 477 -6.91 -12.62 1.40
CA VAL A 477 -8.33 -12.82 1.10
C VAL A 477 -8.45 -13.84 -0.03
N GLN A 478 -8.94 -15.05 0.29
CA GLN A 478 -8.91 -16.23 -0.58
C GLN A 478 -10.01 -16.25 -1.67
N ASP A 479 -10.25 -15.10 -2.29
CA ASP A 479 -11.38 -14.90 -3.22
C ASP A 479 -11.05 -15.30 -4.67
N LEU A 480 -9.81 -15.08 -5.11
CA LEU A 480 -9.36 -15.45 -6.45
C LEU A 480 -8.89 -16.91 -6.48
N GLY A 481 -9.55 -17.73 -7.30
CA GLY A 481 -9.14 -19.10 -7.60
C GLY A 481 -8.70 -19.30 -9.05
N MET A 482 -8.25 -20.52 -9.34
CA MET A 482 -8.11 -21.06 -10.70
C MET A 482 -9.18 -22.13 -10.89
N LEU A 483 -10.11 -21.87 -11.79
CA LEU A 483 -11.34 -22.63 -12.00
C LEU A 483 -11.23 -23.45 -13.28
N GLY A 484 -11.79 -24.67 -13.30
CA GLY A 484 -11.72 -25.56 -14.46
C GLY A 484 -10.39 -26.31 -14.57
N ARG A 485 -10.02 -26.70 -15.80
CA ARG A 485 -8.75 -27.40 -16.14
C ARG A 485 -8.42 -27.30 -17.63
N GLY A 486 -7.13 -27.28 -17.97
CA GLY A 486 -6.64 -27.21 -19.35
C GLY A 486 -6.92 -25.85 -20.01
N SER A 487 -7.20 -25.84 -21.31
CA SER A 487 -7.48 -24.59 -22.05
C SER A 487 -8.71 -23.83 -21.54
N GLY A 488 -9.62 -24.51 -20.84
CA GLY A 488 -10.77 -23.93 -20.13
C GLY A 488 -10.47 -23.42 -18.71
N GLU A 489 -9.21 -23.22 -18.33
CA GLU A 489 -8.85 -22.61 -17.05
C GLU A 489 -9.20 -21.12 -17.00
N GLU A 490 -10.03 -20.74 -16.02
CA GLU A 490 -10.44 -19.36 -15.78
C GLU A 490 -9.90 -18.87 -14.43
N ILE A 491 -9.44 -17.62 -14.37
CA ILE A 491 -9.06 -16.97 -13.11
C ILE A 491 -10.20 -16.07 -12.64
N GLY A 492 -10.53 -16.13 -11.36
CA GLY A 492 -11.59 -15.30 -10.77
C GLY A 492 -12.21 -15.90 -9.52
N THR A 493 -13.28 -15.27 -9.05
CA THR A 493 -14.20 -15.80 -8.04
C THR A 493 -15.16 -16.80 -8.72
N TYR A 494 -15.51 -17.91 -8.06
CA TYR A 494 -16.46 -18.90 -8.62
C TYR A 494 -17.91 -18.39 -8.64
N VAL A 495 -18.30 -17.67 -7.60
CA VAL A 495 -19.52 -16.85 -7.57
C VAL A 495 -19.19 -15.41 -7.95
N GLU A 496 -20.17 -14.58 -8.29
CA GLU A 496 -19.95 -13.14 -8.45
C GLU A 496 -19.69 -12.51 -7.06
N LYS A 497 -18.40 -12.32 -6.74
CA LYS A 497 -17.94 -11.67 -5.50
C LYS A 497 -16.96 -10.56 -5.86
N LEU A 498 -17.16 -9.39 -5.26
CA LEU A 498 -16.25 -8.26 -5.38
C LEU A 498 -15.01 -8.50 -4.49
N LEU A 499 -13.83 -8.06 -4.92
CA LEU A 499 -12.66 -8.09 -4.05
C LEU A 499 -12.83 -7.04 -2.95
N THR A 500 -13.00 -7.49 -1.70
CA THR A 500 -13.22 -6.62 -0.53
C THR A 500 -11.93 -6.22 0.19
N SER A 501 -10.77 -6.75 -0.23
CA SER A 501 -9.48 -6.40 0.37
C SER A 501 -9.05 -4.97 0.03
N GLU A 502 -8.59 -4.28 1.06
CA GLU A 502 -7.90 -2.99 1.06
C GLU A 502 -6.61 -2.93 0.21
N LEU A 503 -6.07 -4.08 -0.22
CA LEU A 503 -4.89 -4.21 -1.08
C LEU A 503 -5.22 -4.78 -2.48
N SER A 504 -6.49 -4.85 -2.87
CA SER A 504 -6.94 -5.58 -4.06
C SER A 504 -6.34 -5.06 -5.37
N GLY A 505 -6.15 -3.75 -5.53
CA GLY A 505 -5.68 -3.12 -6.76
C GLY A 505 -4.23 -3.46 -7.13
N ASN A 506 -3.42 -3.97 -6.20
CA ASN A 506 -2.07 -4.48 -6.52
C ASN A 506 -2.11 -5.68 -7.48
N VAL A 507 -3.25 -6.38 -7.64
CA VAL A 507 -3.40 -7.43 -8.66
C VAL A 507 -3.33 -6.91 -10.10
N ILE A 508 -3.37 -5.59 -10.30
CA ILE A 508 -3.21 -4.93 -11.60
C ILE A 508 -1.74 -4.94 -12.01
N ASP A 509 -0.87 -4.39 -11.16
CA ASP A 509 0.57 -4.27 -11.45
C ASP A 509 1.24 -5.65 -11.47
N ILE A 510 0.78 -6.56 -10.61
CA ILE A 510 1.27 -7.95 -10.59
C ILE A 510 0.87 -8.72 -11.86
N CYS A 511 -0.07 -8.22 -12.67
CA CYS A 511 -0.54 -8.91 -13.86
C CYS A 511 0.40 -8.65 -15.06
N PRO A 512 1.08 -9.67 -15.62
CA PRO A 512 1.98 -9.54 -16.77
C PRO A 512 1.26 -9.21 -18.10
N VAL A 513 -0.07 -9.09 -18.05
CA VAL A 513 -0.97 -8.95 -19.19
C VAL A 513 -2.17 -8.12 -18.77
N GLY A 514 -2.72 -7.32 -19.69
CA GLY A 514 -3.84 -6.41 -19.43
C GLY A 514 -5.21 -7.10 -19.28
N ALA A 515 -5.22 -8.26 -18.61
CA ALA A 515 -6.37 -9.02 -18.17
C ALA A 515 -6.92 -8.52 -16.82
N LEU A 516 -6.07 -7.97 -15.95
CA LEU A 516 -6.46 -7.23 -14.75
C LEU A 516 -5.93 -5.80 -14.90
N THR A 517 -6.83 -4.82 -14.93
CA THR A 517 -6.50 -3.42 -15.24
C THR A 517 -7.23 -2.47 -14.31
N SER A 518 -6.72 -1.25 -14.13
CA SER A 518 -7.36 -0.22 -13.31
C SER A 518 -8.64 0.27 -14.00
N LYS A 519 -9.81 -0.11 -13.44
CA LYS A 519 -11.14 0.29 -13.96
C LYS A 519 -11.32 1.81 -13.98
N PRO A 520 -10.83 2.59 -13.01
CA PRO A 520 -10.88 4.05 -13.07
C PRO A 520 -9.86 4.69 -14.03
N PHE A 521 -8.75 4.01 -14.39
CA PHE A 521 -7.78 4.51 -15.38
C PHE A 521 -8.12 4.14 -16.82
N ALA A 522 -8.88 3.07 -17.01
CA ALA A 522 -9.23 2.45 -18.30
C ALA A 522 -9.48 3.48 -19.43
N PHE A 523 -8.75 3.31 -20.53
CA PHE A 523 -8.82 4.13 -21.75
C PHE A 523 -8.53 5.65 -21.60
N LYS A 524 -8.07 6.15 -20.44
CA LYS A 524 -7.75 7.58 -20.26
C LYS A 524 -6.43 8.01 -20.93
N ALA A 525 -5.42 7.13 -20.98
CA ALA A 525 -4.08 7.39 -21.49
C ALA A 525 -3.38 6.08 -21.96
N ARG A 526 -2.13 6.21 -22.39
CA ARG A 526 -1.18 5.10 -22.68
C ARG A 526 0.17 5.36 -22.02
N ASN A 527 0.94 4.30 -21.74
CA ASN A 527 2.16 4.40 -20.92
C ASN A 527 3.15 5.46 -21.42
N TRP A 528 3.41 5.53 -22.72
CA TRP A 528 4.32 6.49 -23.35
C TRP A 528 3.84 7.96 -23.33
N GLU A 529 2.61 8.25 -22.89
CA GLU A 529 2.08 9.61 -22.73
C GLU A 529 2.34 10.18 -21.32
N LEU A 530 2.80 9.35 -20.39
CA LEU A 530 2.81 9.65 -18.96
C LEU A 530 4.19 10.13 -18.49
N LYS A 531 4.23 11.27 -17.79
CA LYS A 531 5.39 11.67 -17.00
C LYS A 531 5.31 10.98 -15.64
N GLY A 532 6.05 9.89 -15.48
CA GLY A 532 6.30 9.31 -14.16
C GLY A 532 7.12 10.27 -13.29
N THR A 533 6.58 10.63 -12.13
CA THR A 533 7.28 11.42 -11.10
C THR A 533 7.29 10.61 -9.81
N GLU A 534 8.47 10.25 -9.31
CA GLU A 534 8.60 9.52 -8.04
C GLU A 534 8.33 10.45 -6.87
N THR A 535 7.53 10.01 -5.90
CA THR A 535 7.05 10.82 -4.77
C THR A 535 6.47 9.89 -3.69
N ILE A 536 5.79 10.44 -2.69
CA ILE A 536 5.38 9.74 -1.46
C ILE A 536 3.86 9.86 -1.27
N ASP A 537 3.21 8.81 -0.76
CA ASP A 537 1.82 8.87 -0.34
C ASP A 537 1.65 9.57 1.02
N VAL A 538 0.53 10.26 1.18
CA VAL A 538 0.12 10.98 2.40
C VAL A 538 -1.20 10.47 2.98
N THR A 539 -1.87 9.51 2.33
CA THR A 539 -3.22 9.07 2.76
C THR A 539 -3.22 8.21 4.04
N ASP A 540 -2.09 7.63 4.42
CA ASP A 540 -1.86 7.02 5.74
C ASP A 540 -0.45 7.39 6.28
N ALA A 541 -0.17 7.05 7.54
CA ALA A 541 1.13 7.33 8.16
C ALA A 541 2.27 6.40 7.72
N VAL A 542 2.09 5.52 6.73
CA VAL A 542 3.18 4.61 6.30
C VAL A 542 4.15 5.29 5.34
N GLY A 543 3.72 6.36 4.66
CA GLY A 543 4.58 7.08 3.71
C GLY A 543 4.97 6.19 2.52
N SER A 544 4.02 5.43 1.99
CA SER A 544 4.29 4.44 0.93
C SER A 544 4.89 5.11 -0.31
N ASN A 545 6.02 4.59 -0.80
CA ASN A 545 6.69 5.16 -1.97
C ASN A 545 5.89 4.89 -3.24
N ILE A 546 5.68 5.93 -4.05
CA ILE A 546 4.83 5.90 -5.25
C ILE A 546 5.50 6.56 -6.46
N ARG A 547 4.95 6.29 -7.63
CA ARG A 547 5.13 7.08 -8.84
C ARG A 547 3.78 7.65 -9.27
N ILE A 548 3.69 8.96 -9.34
CA ILE A 548 2.55 9.67 -9.93
C ILE A 548 2.80 9.77 -11.43
N ASP A 549 1.91 9.18 -12.21
CA ASP A 549 1.94 9.25 -13.67
C ASP A 549 0.96 10.34 -14.13
N SER A 550 1.50 11.52 -14.49
CA SER A 550 0.72 12.68 -14.95
C SER A 550 0.75 12.87 -16.47
N ARG A 551 -0.27 13.54 -17.01
CA ARG A 551 -0.32 13.95 -18.43
C ARG A 551 -0.76 15.42 -18.52
N GLY A 552 0.22 16.32 -18.59
CA GLY A 552 -0.04 17.76 -18.48
C GLY A 552 -0.46 18.13 -17.06
N PRO A 553 -1.60 18.80 -16.84
CA PRO A 553 -2.03 19.23 -15.51
C PRO A 553 -2.76 18.14 -14.70
N GLU A 554 -3.15 17.00 -15.28
CA GLU A 554 -3.93 15.96 -14.59
C GLU A 554 -3.05 14.77 -14.16
N VAL A 555 -3.25 14.30 -12.92
CA VAL A 555 -2.76 12.99 -12.46
C VAL A 555 -3.64 11.90 -13.05
N MET A 556 -3.04 11.02 -13.87
CA MET A 556 -3.79 10.01 -14.60
C MET A 556 -3.93 8.70 -13.82
N ARG A 557 -2.88 8.30 -13.09
CA ARG A 557 -2.85 7.18 -12.14
C ARG A 557 -1.75 7.34 -11.09
N ILE A 558 -1.84 6.56 -10.02
CA ILE A 558 -0.77 6.34 -9.03
C ILE A 558 -0.40 4.86 -9.06
N VAL A 559 0.89 4.57 -9.05
CA VAL A 559 1.46 3.20 -8.99
C VAL A 559 2.53 3.15 -7.89
N PRO A 560 2.83 1.98 -7.29
CA PRO A 560 3.87 1.84 -6.28
C PRO A 560 5.26 2.09 -6.87
N ARG A 561 6.20 2.52 -6.02
CA ARG A 561 7.65 2.40 -6.24
C ARG A 561 8.22 1.36 -5.28
N LEU A 562 9.26 0.64 -5.73
CA LEU A 562 10.03 -0.26 -4.89
C LEU A 562 10.66 0.50 -3.70
N ASN A 563 10.31 0.08 -2.48
CA ASN A 563 11.05 0.37 -1.26
C ASN A 563 10.97 -0.83 -0.29
N GLU A 564 12.07 -1.58 -0.22
CA GLU A 564 12.19 -2.77 0.64
C GLU A 564 11.98 -2.51 2.12
N ASP A 565 12.24 -1.29 2.59
CA ASP A 565 12.24 -0.94 4.00
C ASP A 565 10.85 -0.46 4.48
N ILE A 566 9.97 -0.02 3.55
CA ILE A 566 8.60 0.45 3.81
C ILE A 566 7.54 -0.47 3.15
N ASN A 567 7.22 -0.28 1.87
CA ASN A 567 6.02 -0.85 1.23
C ASN A 567 6.29 -2.05 0.28
N GLU A 568 7.53 -2.54 0.20
CA GLU A 568 7.99 -3.48 -0.83
C GLU A 568 7.68 -2.95 -2.25
N GLU A 569 6.69 -3.56 -2.91
CA GLU A 569 6.24 -3.29 -4.28
C GLU A 569 4.74 -2.94 -4.30
N TRP A 570 4.15 -2.66 -3.13
CA TRP A 570 2.70 -2.57 -2.91
C TRP A 570 2.26 -1.17 -2.48
N ILE A 571 0.97 -0.87 -2.64
CA ILE A 571 0.29 0.28 -2.03
C ILE A 571 -1.15 -0.07 -1.65
N SER A 572 -1.76 0.72 -0.78
CA SER A 572 -3.17 0.55 -0.42
C SER A 572 -4.10 0.96 -1.56
N ASP A 573 -5.34 0.44 -1.59
CA ASP A 573 -6.33 0.88 -2.58
C ASP A 573 -6.79 2.33 -2.36
N LYS A 574 -6.67 2.84 -1.14
CA LYS A 574 -6.81 4.26 -0.84
C LYS A 574 -5.75 5.07 -1.60
N THR A 575 -4.47 4.76 -1.41
CA THR A 575 -3.32 5.36 -2.12
C THR A 575 -3.47 5.30 -3.64
N ARG A 576 -3.84 4.13 -4.18
CA ARG A 576 -3.90 3.86 -5.63
C ARG A 576 -5.02 4.61 -6.35
N PHE A 577 -6.10 4.94 -5.65
CA PHE A 577 -7.34 5.47 -6.24
C PHE A 577 -7.83 6.80 -5.61
N CYS A 578 -7.07 7.42 -4.71
CA CYS A 578 -7.34 8.78 -4.20
C CYS A 578 -7.24 9.86 -5.28
N TYR A 579 -6.48 9.63 -6.36
CA TYR A 579 -6.13 10.65 -7.36
C TYR A 579 -7.32 11.28 -8.11
N ASP A 580 -8.49 10.64 -8.14
CA ASP A 580 -9.71 11.27 -8.69
C ASP A 580 -10.25 12.40 -7.78
N GLY A 581 -9.89 12.38 -6.49
CA GLY A 581 -10.14 13.48 -5.56
C GLY A 581 -9.38 14.74 -5.93
N LEU A 582 -8.08 14.63 -6.27
CA LEU A 582 -7.14 15.74 -6.56
C LEU A 582 -7.62 16.78 -7.59
N LYS A 583 -8.65 16.46 -8.38
CA LYS A 583 -9.26 17.31 -9.43
C LYS A 583 -10.75 17.63 -9.19
N ARG A 584 -11.30 17.31 -8.02
CA ARG A 584 -12.71 17.48 -7.65
C ARG A 584 -12.80 18.26 -6.34
N GLN A 585 -13.77 19.17 -6.22
CA GLN A 585 -13.96 20.01 -5.00
C GLN A 585 -12.68 20.73 -4.54
N ARG A 586 -11.75 20.98 -5.47
CA ARG A 586 -10.51 21.72 -5.21
C ARG A 586 -10.80 23.18 -4.96
N LEU A 587 -10.12 23.73 -3.97
CA LEU A 587 -10.06 25.17 -3.76
C LEU A 587 -9.04 25.75 -4.74
N ASN A 588 -9.40 26.86 -5.37
CA ASN A 588 -8.67 27.42 -6.52
C ASN A 588 -8.46 28.94 -6.42
N ASP A 589 -9.39 29.68 -5.82
CA ASP A 589 -9.30 31.13 -5.61
C ASP A 589 -9.40 31.44 -4.10
N PRO A 590 -8.71 32.47 -3.57
CA PRO A 590 -8.95 32.98 -2.23
C PRO A 590 -10.38 33.49 -2.08
N MET A 591 -11.08 33.14 -1.00
CA MET A 591 -12.48 33.53 -0.80
C MET A 591 -12.71 34.12 0.60
N ILE A 592 -13.49 35.18 0.67
CA ILE A 592 -13.95 35.78 1.94
C ILE A 592 -15.46 35.65 2.04
N ARG A 593 -15.99 35.53 3.26
CA ARG A 593 -17.44 35.53 3.50
C ARG A 593 -18.00 36.94 3.36
N GLY A 594 -18.96 37.12 2.46
CA GLY A 594 -19.69 38.37 2.27
C GLY A 594 -20.76 38.60 3.35
N SER A 595 -21.35 39.80 3.33
CA SER A 595 -22.45 40.19 4.25
C SER A 595 -23.76 39.40 4.02
N ASP A 596 -23.85 38.65 2.93
CA ASP A 596 -24.92 37.67 2.65
C ASP A 596 -24.62 36.26 3.19
N GLY A 597 -23.49 36.10 3.88
CA GLY A 597 -23.03 34.83 4.45
C GLY A 597 -22.39 33.87 3.44
N ARG A 598 -22.26 34.26 2.16
CA ARG A 598 -21.70 33.41 1.09
C ARG A 598 -20.23 33.73 0.82
N PHE A 599 -19.51 32.80 0.20
CA PHE A 599 -18.14 33.05 -0.26
C PHE A 599 -18.12 33.89 -1.53
N LYS A 600 -17.26 34.91 -1.51
CA LYS A 600 -16.90 35.75 -2.66
C LYS A 600 -15.41 35.56 -2.97
N PRO A 601 -15.03 35.19 -4.21
CA PRO A 601 -13.62 35.13 -4.60
C PRO A 601 -13.01 36.55 -4.62
N VAL A 602 -11.77 36.65 -4.14
CA VAL A 602 -10.98 37.90 -4.04
C VAL A 602 -9.50 37.62 -4.32
N ASN A 603 -8.68 38.68 -4.45
CA ASN A 603 -7.25 38.51 -4.64
C ASN A 603 -6.56 38.09 -3.34
N TRP A 604 -5.41 37.42 -3.43
CA TRP A 604 -4.56 37.09 -2.27
C TRP A 604 -4.28 38.28 -1.34
N ARG A 605 -4.04 39.48 -1.90
CA ARG A 605 -3.84 40.70 -1.09
C ARG A 605 -5.01 40.96 -0.15
N ASP A 606 -6.22 40.87 -0.67
CA ASP A 606 -7.44 41.27 0.03
C ASP A 606 -7.80 40.23 1.10
N ALA A 607 -7.63 38.94 0.78
CA ALA A 607 -7.80 37.84 1.73
C ALA A 607 -6.77 37.90 2.87
N LEU A 608 -5.47 38.06 2.56
CA LEU A 608 -4.42 38.14 3.57
C LEU A 608 -4.53 39.39 4.45
N ALA A 609 -4.96 40.53 3.88
CA ALA A 609 -5.18 41.76 4.64
C ALA A 609 -6.29 41.59 5.68
N VAL A 610 -7.43 41.00 5.31
CA VAL A 610 -8.54 40.75 6.25
C VAL A 610 -8.13 39.76 7.35
N VAL A 611 -7.38 38.71 7.02
CA VAL A 611 -6.87 37.76 8.04
C VAL A 611 -5.89 38.45 9.00
N ALA A 612 -4.96 39.26 8.47
CA ALA A 612 -3.99 40.01 9.28
C ALA A 612 -4.66 41.10 10.14
N GLU A 613 -5.72 41.74 9.66
CA GLU A 613 -6.48 42.74 10.43
C GLU A 613 -7.16 42.09 11.64
N VAL A 614 -7.87 40.98 11.45
CA VAL A 614 -8.54 40.29 12.57
C VAL A 614 -7.54 39.66 13.54
N ALA A 615 -6.42 39.12 13.05
CA ALA A 615 -5.36 38.58 13.90
C ALA A 615 -4.73 39.62 14.85
N HIS A 616 -4.78 40.92 14.52
CA HIS A 616 -4.36 42.01 15.42
C HIS A 616 -5.46 42.48 16.39
N GLN A 617 -6.73 42.19 16.12
CA GLN A 617 -7.86 42.58 16.97
C GLN A 617 -8.14 41.57 18.08
N VAL A 618 -7.69 40.33 17.92
CA VAL A 618 -7.83 39.21 18.86
C VAL A 618 -6.64 39.17 19.84
N LYS A 619 -6.85 38.70 21.09
CA LYS A 619 -5.74 38.54 22.05
C LYS A 619 -4.82 37.39 21.63
N PRO A 620 -3.51 37.41 21.95
CA PRO A 620 -2.61 36.29 21.67
C PRO A 620 -3.15 34.94 22.21
N GLU A 621 -3.60 34.90 23.46
CA GLU A 621 -4.20 33.73 24.12
C GLU A 621 -5.49 33.19 23.45
N GLU A 622 -6.06 33.92 22.50
CA GLU A 622 -7.29 33.56 21.78
C GLU A 622 -7.01 33.16 20.31
N ILE A 623 -5.73 32.99 19.93
CA ILE A 623 -5.23 32.55 18.62
C ILE A 623 -4.83 31.07 18.68
N VAL A 624 -5.46 30.24 17.85
CA VAL A 624 -5.22 28.78 17.75
C VAL A 624 -4.85 28.38 16.31
N GLY A 625 -3.93 27.42 16.17
CA GLY A 625 -3.56 26.80 14.88
C GLY A 625 -3.68 25.28 14.90
N ILE A 626 -4.33 24.71 13.88
CA ILE A 626 -4.53 23.26 13.75
C ILE A 626 -4.02 22.82 12.39
N ALA A 627 -2.92 22.06 12.39
CA ALA A 627 -2.32 21.46 11.21
C ALA A 627 -3.06 20.16 10.84
N GLY A 628 -3.64 20.10 9.66
CA GLY A 628 -4.39 18.95 9.17
C GLY A 628 -3.52 17.76 8.80
N LYS A 629 -4.15 16.60 8.67
CA LYS A 629 -3.54 15.26 8.46
C LYS A 629 -2.55 15.14 7.29
N LEU A 630 -2.64 16.05 6.32
CA LEU A 630 -1.89 16.04 5.06
C LEU A 630 -0.82 17.17 4.96
N SER A 631 -0.55 17.86 6.07
CA SER A 631 0.43 18.95 6.15
C SER A 631 1.88 18.45 6.05
N ASP A 632 2.69 19.18 5.30
CA ASP A 632 4.15 19.01 5.20
C ASP A 632 4.88 19.68 6.37
N ALA A 633 6.07 19.19 6.72
CA ALA A 633 6.85 19.73 7.83
C ALA A 633 7.18 21.23 7.65
N GLU A 634 7.43 21.68 6.41
CA GLU A 634 7.72 23.07 6.07
C GLU A 634 6.55 24.02 6.34
N SER A 635 5.30 23.57 6.17
CA SER A 635 4.13 24.37 6.53
C SER A 635 3.80 24.30 8.01
N MET A 636 4.02 23.16 8.66
CA MET A 636 3.82 23.02 10.12
C MET A 636 4.80 23.88 10.93
N ILE A 637 6.08 23.94 10.54
CA ILE A 637 7.04 24.87 11.18
C ILE A 637 6.72 26.33 10.85
N ALA A 638 6.20 26.63 9.66
CA ALA A 638 5.76 27.99 9.31
C ALA A 638 4.57 28.43 10.17
N LEU A 639 3.58 27.55 10.37
CA LEU A 639 2.42 27.80 11.23
C LEU A 639 2.86 28.01 12.69
N LYS A 640 3.74 27.14 13.19
CA LYS A 640 4.29 27.24 14.56
C LYS A 640 5.09 28.52 14.77
N ASP A 641 6.04 28.85 13.89
CA ASP A 641 6.82 30.09 14.02
C ASP A 641 5.93 31.34 13.87
N PHE A 642 4.87 31.31 13.06
CA PHE A 642 3.93 32.42 12.93
C PHE A 642 3.14 32.64 14.23
N ILE A 643 2.48 31.60 14.74
CA ILE A 643 1.62 31.67 15.93
C ILE A 643 2.45 32.00 17.19
N ASN A 644 3.62 31.38 17.34
CA ASN A 644 4.56 31.69 18.43
C ASN A 644 5.01 33.17 18.44
N ARG A 645 5.08 33.82 17.27
CA ARG A 645 5.43 35.25 17.18
C ARG A 645 4.23 36.19 17.28
N MET A 646 3.01 35.70 17.00
CA MET A 646 1.76 36.39 17.39
C MET A 646 1.54 36.33 18.92
N GLY A 647 2.29 35.49 19.64
CA GLY A 647 2.29 35.41 21.11
C GLY A 647 1.42 34.28 21.69
N SER A 648 0.99 33.33 20.87
CA SER A 648 0.30 32.11 21.30
C SER A 648 1.23 30.90 21.21
N ASN A 649 1.00 29.86 22.01
CA ASN A 649 1.66 28.55 21.85
C ASN A 649 0.67 27.45 21.44
N ASP A 650 -0.60 27.79 21.20
CA ASP A 650 -1.67 26.84 20.92
C ASP A 650 -1.68 26.43 19.44
N VAL A 651 -0.69 25.61 19.07
CA VAL A 651 -0.53 25.05 17.73
C VAL A 651 -0.30 23.53 17.77
N TRP A 652 -1.20 22.75 17.15
CA TRP A 652 -1.16 21.28 17.21
C TRP A 652 -1.55 20.59 15.90
N GLY A 653 -1.24 19.29 15.80
CA GLY A 653 -1.66 18.43 14.69
C GLY A 653 -3.02 17.77 14.88
N GLU A 654 -3.81 17.65 13.82
CA GLU A 654 -5.11 16.99 13.80
C GLU A 654 -4.95 15.48 14.10
N GLY A 655 -5.65 14.99 15.14
CA GLY A 655 -5.48 13.63 15.67
C GLY A 655 -4.43 13.50 16.80
N ILE A 656 -3.90 14.62 17.32
CA ILE A 656 -3.06 14.65 18.53
C ILE A 656 -3.91 15.06 19.74
N GLY A 657 -3.74 14.36 20.86
CA GLY A 657 -4.43 14.64 22.11
C GLY A 657 -3.71 15.64 23.01
N VAL A 658 -4.41 16.14 24.02
CA VAL A 658 -3.91 17.20 24.92
C VAL A 658 -2.81 16.73 25.86
N ASN A 659 -2.84 15.47 26.30
CA ASN A 659 -1.80 14.90 27.16
C ASN A 659 -0.65 14.23 26.36
N THR A 660 -0.63 14.34 25.03
CA THR A 660 0.30 13.56 24.21
C THR A 660 1.74 14.04 24.38
N ASN A 661 2.54 13.30 25.16
CA ASN A 661 3.95 13.59 25.37
C ASN A 661 4.76 13.41 24.06
N ALA A 662 5.33 14.50 23.56
CA ALA A 662 6.17 14.54 22.36
C ALA A 662 7.69 14.70 22.64
N ASP A 663 8.10 14.76 23.91
CA ASP A 663 9.50 15.03 24.31
C ASP A 663 10.49 13.95 23.84
N PHE A 664 10.03 12.69 23.81
CA PHE A 664 10.81 11.54 23.38
C PHE A 664 10.17 10.86 22.18
N ARG A 665 10.85 10.87 21.03
CA ARG A 665 10.40 10.24 19.77
C ARG A 665 9.97 8.78 19.95
N SER A 666 10.68 8.03 20.80
CA SER A 666 10.37 6.64 21.14
C SER A 666 8.97 6.42 21.73
N GLY A 667 8.33 7.50 22.20
CA GLY A 667 6.98 7.51 22.75
C GLY A 667 5.83 7.57 21.73
N TYR A 668 6.12 7.79 20.44
CA TYR A 668 5.12 7.92 19.37
C TYR A 668 5.54 7.35 18.00
N ILE A 669 6.79 6.93 17.80
CA ILE A 669 7.21 6.19 16.59
C ILE A 669 7.12 4.66 16.77
N MET A 670 7.20 3.96 15.65
CA MET A 670 7.52 2.54 15.54
C MET A 670 9.04 2.40 15.74
N ASN A 671 9.48 2.00 16.94
CA ASN A 671 10.91 1.85 17.22
C ASN A 671 11.54 0.63 16.53
N THR A 672 10.75 -0.42 16.28
CA THR A 672 11.07 -1.51 15.36
C THR A 672 10.82 -1.03 13.93
N SER A 673 11.75 -1.23 12.98
CA SER A 673 11.46 -0.80 11.61
C SER A 673 10.35 -1.62 10.94
N ILE A 674 9.68 -1.06 9.92
CA ILE A 674 8.59 -1.73 9.18
C ILE A 674 9.07 -3.05 8.55
N ALA A 675 10.29 -3.07 7.98
CA ALA A 675 10.96 -4.31 7.58
C ALA A 675 11.52 -5.13 8.77
N GLY A 676 11.85 -4.48 9.89
CA GLY A 676 12.25 -5.12 11.14
C GLY A 676 11.15 -6.03 11.75
N LEU A 677 9.88 -5.74 11.49
CA LEU A 677 8.74 -6.60 11.86
C LEU A 677 8.85 -8.03 11.32
N GLU A 678 9.62 -8.27 10.26
CA GLU A 678 9.88 -9.61 9.69
C GLU A 678 10.76 -10.49 10.58
N LYS A 679 11.38 -9.92 11.62
CA LYS A 679 12.19 -10.63 12.62
C LYS A 679 11.43 -10.97 13.90
N ALA A 680 10.15 -10.66 14.01
CA ALA A 680 9.35 -10.84 15.22
C ALA A 680 8.71 -12.24 15.33
N ASP A 681 8.59 -12.75 16.57
CA ASP A 681 7.97 -14.05 16.87
C ASP A 681 6.56 -13.93 17.47
N ALA A 682 6.27 -12.80 18.11
CA ALA A 682 4.99 -12.53 18.76
C ALA A 682 4.62 -11.05 18.67
N PHE A 683 3.35 -10.76 18.41
CA PHE A 683 2.80 -9.41 18.32
C PHE A 683 1.68 -9.25 19.34
N LEU A 684 1.67 -8.13 20.08
CA LEU A 684 0.51 -7.64 20.83
C LEU A 684 0.02 -6.34 20.18
N LEU A 685 -1.17 -6.38 19.60
CA LEU A 685 -1.83 -5.21 19.02
C LEU A 685 -2.78 -4.60 20.07
N VAL A 686 -2.62 -3.32 20.41
CA VAL A 686 -3.37 -2.63 21.47
C VAL A 686 -4.09 -1.41 20.90
N GLY A 687 -5.42 -1.46 20.86
CA GLY A 687 -6.26 -0.36 20.39
C GLY A 687 -6.09 0.01 18.90
N SER A 688 -5.43 -0.85 18.12
CA SER A 688 -5.09 -0.62 16.70
C SER A 688 -5.67 -1.71 15.80
N GLN A 689 -6.27 -1.27 14.69
CA GLN A 689 -6.63 -2.11 13.55
C GLN A 689 -5.69 -1.79 12.36
N PRO A 690 -4.44 -2.30 12.34
CA PRO A 690 -3.45 -1.94 11.32
C PRO A 690 -3.91 -2.25 9.88
N ARG A 691 -4.82 -3.20 9.68
CA ARG A 691 -5.47 -3.47 8.38
C ARG A 691 -6.11 -2.23 7.75
N VAL A 692 -6.76 -1.39 8.56
CA VAL A 692 -7.47 -0.19 8.11
C VAL A 692 -6.62 1.06 8.32
N GLU A 693 -5.85 1.10 9.39
CA GLU A 693 -5.06 2.26 9.80
C GLU A 693 -3.79 2.42 8.94
N ALA A 694 -3.10 1.31 8.65
CA ALA A 694 -1.79 1.30 7.99
C ALA A 694 -1.59 -0.01 7.20
N ALA A 695 -2.28 -0.15 6.07
CA ALA A 695 -2.45 -1.44 5.38
C ALA A 695 -1.11 -2.12 4.96
N MET A 696 -0.04 -1.34 4.76
CA MET A 696 1.32 -1.87 4.50
C MET A 696 1.97 -2.49 5.76
N VAL A 697 1.74 -1.94 6.95
CA VAL A 697 2.18 -2.54 8.23
C VAL A 697 1.45 -3.86 8.45
N ASN A 698 0.15 -3.91 8.17
CA ASN A 698 -0.64 -5.14 8.18
C ASN A 698 -0.11 -6.20 7.19
N ALA A 699 0.35 -5.79 6.00
CA ALA A 699 0.98 -6.68 5.03
C ALA A 699 2.31 -7.27 5.54
N ARG A 700 3.15 -6.47 6.22
CA ARG A 700 4.37 -6.97 6.87
C ARG A 700 4.07 -7.94 8.00
N ILE A 701 3.15 -7.60 8.91
CA ILE A 701 2.71 -8.51 9.98
C ILE A 701 2.21 -9.83 9.37
N ARG A 702 1.38 -9.78 8.32
CA ARG A 702 0.92 -10.98 7.61
C ARG A 702 2.08 -11.80 7.03
N LYS A 703 3.03 -11.15 6.37
CA LYS A 703 4.22 -11.79 5.79
C LYS A 703 5.01 -12.53 6.89
N THR A 704 5.22 -11.89 8.04
CA THR A 704 5.87 -12.49 9.22
C THR A 704 5.08 -13.67 9.79
N VAL A 705 3.77 -13.52 10.01
CA VAL A 705 2.90 -14.59 10.52
C VAL A 705 2.97 -15.82 9.61
N ARG A 706 2.92 -15.62 8.29
CA ARG A 706 3.04 -16.72 7.33
C ARG A 706 4.43 -17.35 7.32
N ALA A 707 5.50 -16.55 7.30
CA ALA A 707 6.87 -17.04 7.16
C ALA A 707 7.40 -17.70 8.46
N ASN A 708 7.20 -17.06 9.60
CA ASN A 708 7.80 -17.43 10.88
C ASN A 708 6.82 -18.17 11.82
N GLN A 709 5.54 -18.28 11.44
CA GLN A 709 4.45 -18.75 12.33
C GLN A 709 4.29 -17.90 13.61
N ALA A 710 4.55 -16.59 13.47
CA ALA A 710 4.49 -15.63 14.57
C ALA A 710 3.07 -15.49 15.15
N LYS A 711 2.96 -15.34 16.47
CA LYS A 711 1.66 -15.33 17.19
C LYS A 711 1.15 -13.92 17.39
N VAL A 712 -0.05 -13.61 16.91
CA VAL A 712 -0.69 -12.30 17.13
C VAL A 712 -1.76 -12.40 18.22
N GLY A 713 -1.60 -11.60 19.27
CA GLY A 713 -2.64 -11.28 20.25
C GLY A 713 -3.17 -9.86 20.00
N TYR A 714 -4.47 -9.65 20.19
CA TYR A 714 -5.14 -8.39 19.90
C TYR A 714 -6.07 -7.98 21.04
N ILE A 715 -5.90 -6.75 21.52
CA ILE A 715 -6.81 -6.06 22.44
C ILE A 715 -7.43 -4.89 21.70
N GLY A 716 -8.74 -4.92 21.47
CA GLY A 716 -9.46 -3.89 20.72
C GLY A 716 -10.85 -4.29 20.25
N PRO A 717 -11.55 -3.44 19.49
CA PRO A 717 -12.86 -3.76 18.92
C PRO A 717 -12.78 -5.01 18.03
N ALA A 718 -13.73 -5.94 18.19
CA ALA A 718 -13.74 -7.20 17.46
C ALA A 718 -13.83 -6.95 15.93
N THR A 719 -12.85 -7.43 15.18
CA THR A 719 -12.64 -7.04 13.77
C THR A 719 -12.04 -8.17 12.93
N ASP A 720 -12.08 -8.00 11.61
CA ASP A 720 -11.64 -8.99 10.62
C ASP A 720 -10.17 -8.74 10.22
N PHE A 721 -9.27 -9.63 10.65
CA PHE A 721 -7.87 -9.63 10.21
C PHE A 721 -7.66 -10.70 9.12
N ASN A 722 -6.77 -10.39 8.18
CA ASN A 722 -6.47 -11.25 7.03
C ASN A 722 -5.72 -12.54 7.45
N TYR A 723 -5.28 -12.66 8.71
CA TYR A 723 -4.47 -13.72 9.30
C TYR A 723 -5.02 -14.17 10.67
N ASP A 724 -4.60 -15.36 11.11
CA ASP A 724 -4.97 -15.93 12.39
C ASP A 724 -4.45 -15.04 13.55
N HIS A 725 -5.35 -14.70 14.47
CA HIS A 725 -5.06 -13.86 15.63
C HIS A 725 -5.89 -14.32 16.83
N GLN A 726 -5.41 -14.02 18.03
CA GLN A 726 -6.12 -14.26 19.28
C GLN A 726 -6.72 -12.95 19.78
N HIS A 727 -8.04 -12.80 19.70
CA HIS A 727 -8.73 -11.70 20.39
C HIS A 727 -8.69 -11.96 21.90
N LEU A 728 -8.02 -11.06 22.63
CA LEU A 728 -7.78 -11.20 24.07
C LEU A 728 -8.78 -10.40 24.91
N GLY A 729 -9.41 -9.38 24.31
CA GLY A 729 -10.43 -8.55 24.95
C GLY A 729 -10.63 -7.21 24.24
N THR A 730 -11.64 -6.46 24.66
CA THR A 730 -12.09 -5.23 23.96
C THR A 730 -11.64 -3.93 24.62
N GLY A 731 -11.17 -3.98 25.87
CA GLY A 731 -10.89 -2.76 26.65
C GLY A 731 -9.65 -2.86 27.55
N PRO A 732 -9.21 -1.73 28.13
CA PRO A 732 -7.94 -1.64 28.85
C PRO A 732 -7.79 -2.56 30.06
N GLN A 733 -8.88 -3.11 30.59
CA GLN A 733 -8.85 -4.10 31.67
C GLN A 733 -7.96 -5.31 31.32
N THR A 734 -8.05 -5.85 30.10
CA THR A 734 -7.22 -7.00 29.69
C THR A 734 -5.75 -6.64 29.47
N LEU A 735 -5.46 -5.36 29.19
CA LEU A 735 -4.09 -4.84 29.16
C LEU A 735 -3.48 -4.84 30.56
N LEU A 736 -4.25 -4.43 31.59
CA LEU A 736 -3.84 -4.56 32.99
C LEU A 736 -3.62 -6.02 33.41
N GLU A 737 -4.46 -6.96 32.96
CA GLU A 737 -4.25 -8.39 33.25
C GLU A 737 -2.95 -8.96 32.64
N ILE A 738 -2.49 -8.43 31.50
CA ILE A 738 -1.17 -8.75 30.92
C ILE A 738 -0.06 -8.02 31.71
N ALA A 739 -0.25 -6.76 32.08
CA ALA A 739 0.72 -5.99 32.87
C ALA A 739 0.96 -6.58 34.28
N GLU A 740 -0.06 -7.19 34.88
CA GLU A 740 0.01 -7.95 36.13
C GLU A 740 0.53 -9.39 35.94
N GLY A 741 0.67 -9.87 34.70
CA GLY A 741 1.13 -11.22 34.37
C GLY A 741 0.09 -12.34 34.61
N ARG A 742 -1.17 -11.98 34.91
CA ARG A 742 -2.27 -12.94 35.14
C ARG A 742 -2.76 -13.57 33.84
N HIS A 743 -2.76 -12.81 32.75
CA HIS A 743 -3.34 -13.24 31.48
C HIS A 743 -2.44 -14.22 30.70
N PRO A 744 -2.95 -15.33 30.13
CA PRO A 744 -2.14 -16.37 29.48
C PRO A 744 -1.19 -15.89 28.38
N PHE A 745 -1.57 -14.85 27.63
CA PHE A 745 -0.75 -14.31 26.54
C PHE A 745 0.57 -13.68 27.03
N PHE A 746 0.66 -13.24 28.30
CA PHE A 746 1.91 -12.75 28.87
C PHE A 746 3.04 -13.79 28.76
N LYS A 747 2.73 -15.08 28.96
CA LYS A 747 3.68 -16.20 28.79
C LYS A 747 4.12 -16.43 27.33
N THR A 748 3.36 -15.92 26.36
CA THR A 748 3.75 -15.96 24.95
C THR A 748 4.72 -14.83 24.63
N LEU A 749 4.51 -13.64 25.22
CA LEU A 749 5.42 -12.50 25.08
C LEU A 749 6.77 -12.74 25.80
N SER A 750 6.76 -13.26 27.03
CA SER A 750 7.98 -13.55 27.80
C SER A 750 8.87 -14.63 27.19
N ASN A 751 8.28 -15.51 26.37
CA ASN A 751 8.98 -16.65 25.75
C ASN A 751 9.36 -16.39 24.28
N ALA A 752 8.95 -15.25 23.70
CA ALA A 752 9.38 -14.82 22.38
C ALA A 752 10.82 -14.27 22.47
N LYS A 753 11.64 -14.50 21.44
CA LYS A 753 12.97 -13.91 21.35
C LYS A 753 12.87 -12.44 20.94
N ASN A 754 12.00 -12.16 19.96
CA ASN A 754 11.71 -10.85 19.42
C ASN A 754 10.20 -10.55 19.52
N PRO A 755 9.68 -10.23 20.73
CA PRO A 755 8.31 -9.75 20.91
C PRO A 755 8.15 -8.33 20.38
N VAL A 756 6.94 -8.02 19.90
CA VAL A 756 6.51 -6.69 19.44
C VAL A 756 5.21 -6.31 20.14
N ILE A 757 5.12 -5.06 20.59
CA ILE A 757 3.86 -4.44 21.03
C ILE A 757 3.62 -3.22 20.12
N ILE A 758 2.43 -3.14 19.50
CA ILE A 758 2.00 -2.01 18.67
C ILE A 758 0.77 -1.37 19.33
N VAL A 759 0.89 -0.11 19.73
CA VAL A 759 -0.19 0.71 20.28
C VAL A 759 -0.75 1.63 19.19
N GLY A 760 -2.07 1.67 19.01
CA GLY A 760 -2.70 2.57 18.04
C GLY A 760 -2.74 4.02 18.54
N ALA A 761 -2.44 4.99 17.66
CA ALA A 761 -2.49 6.42 18.01
C ALA A 761 -3.90 6.93 18.39
N GLY A 762 -4.98 6.16 18.16
CA GLY A 762 -6.29 6.43 18.76
C GLY A 762 -6.31 6.38 20.30
N VAL A 763 -5.25 5.86 20.94
CA VAL A 763 -5.02 6.02 22.39
C VAL A 763 -4.77 7.49 22.76
N PHE A 764 -4.16 8.30 21.89
CA PHE A 764 -3.92 9.73 22.15
C PHE A 764 -5.22 10.54 22.25
N GLU A 765 -6.31 10.12 21.61
CA GLU A 765 -7.61 10.78 21.73
C GLU A 765 -8.29 10.50 23.09
N ARG A 766 -7.79 9.53 23.86
CA ARG A 766 -8.33 9.18 25.19
C ARG A 766 -7.73 10.04 26.30
N LYS A 767 -8.54 10.29 27.33
CA LYS A 767 -8.13 11.02 28.53
C LYS A 767 -7.19 10.21 29.43
N ASP A 768 -7.25 8.88 29.39
CA ASP A 768 -6.42 7.95 30.17
C ASP A 768 -5.17 7.45 29.42
N GLN A 769 -4.70 8.20 28.40
CA GLN A 769 -3.58 7.78 27.53
C GLN A 769 -2.30 7.47 28.32
N ASP A 770 -1.95 8.30 29.31
CA ASP A 770 -0.75 8.14 30.13
C ASP A 770 -0.80 6.85 30.96
N ALA A 771 -1.97 6.49 31.48
CA ALA A 771 -2.18 5.26 32.23
C ALA A 771 -2.14 4.01 31.32
N ILE A 772 -2.59 4.13 30.07
CA ILE A 772 -2.47 3.08 29.05
C ILE A 772 -0.99 2.91 28.64
N PHE A 773 -0.23 3.98 28.42
CA PHE A 773 1.20 3.91 28.13
C PHE A 773 2.00 3.34 29.30
N ALA A 774 1.73 3.74 30.54
CA ALA A 774 2.37 3.15 31.72
C ALA A 774 2.10 1.64 31.86
N ALA A 775 0.88 1.18 31.52
CA ALA A 775 0.55 -0.25 31.47
C ALA A 775 1.32 -0.98 30.35
N VAL A 776 1.40 -0.41 29.15
CA VAL A 776 2.20 -0.96 28.03
C VAL A 776 3.69 -1.03 28.38
N GLU A 777 4.24 0.00 28.99
CA GLU A 777 5.65 0.06 29.39
C GLU A 777 5.96 -0.94 30.52
N THR A 778 5.01 -1.15 31.44
CA THR A 778 5.09 -2.23 32.44
C THR A 778 5.16 -3.61 31.79
N ILE A 779 4.39 -3.86 30.73
CA ILE A 779 4.48 -5.11 29.95
C ILE A 779 5.83 -5.18 29.22
N ALA A 780 6.25 -4.10 28.57
CA ALA A 780 7.47 -4.04 27.79
C ALA A 780 8.74 -4.31 28.62
N GLN A 781 8.79 -3.79 29.86
CA GLN A 781 9.83 -4.09 30.83
C GLN A 781 9.76 -5.55 31.31
N LYS A 782 8.59 -6.02 31.77
CA LYS A 782 8.44 -7.37 32.34
C LYS A 782 8.65 -8.51 31.32
N ALA A 783 8.34 -8.28 30.05
CA ALA A 783 8.53 -9.24 28.96
C ALA A 783 9.81 -8.98 28.12
N ASN A 784 10.72 -8.12 28.59
CA ASN A 784 12.02 -7.84 27.97
C ASN A 784 11.92 -7.46 26.46
N VAL A 785 10.94 -6.61 26.15
CA VAL A 785 10.56 -6.18 24.79
C VAL A 785 11.43 -5.03 24.29
N VAL A 786 11.94 -4.19 25.20
CA VAL A 786 12.87 -3.10 24.89
C VAL A 786 14.24 -3.46 25.42
N ARG A 787 15.18 -3.66 24.50
CA ARG A 787 16.57 -4.09 24.73
C ARG A 787 17.53 -3.29 23.84
N PRO A 788 18.84 -3.26 24.13
CA PRO A 788 19.82 -2.60 23.28
C PRO A 788 19.93 -3.17 21.86
N ASP A 789 19.59 -4.45 21.65
CA ASP A 789 19.57 -5.12 20.34
C ASP A 789 18.21 -5.03 19.63
N TRP A 790 17.12 -4.78 20.38
CA TRP A 790 15.75 -4.91 19.91
C TRP A 790 14.80 -3.99 20.67
N ASN A 791 14.27 -2.97 20.01
CA ASN A 791 13.22 -2.12 20.58
C ASN A 791 11.86 -2.50 19.99
N GLY A 792 11.20 -3.47 20.62
CA GLY A 792 9.90 -4.02 20.23
C GLY A 792 8.67 -3.19 20.63
N LEU A 793 8.85 -2.05 21.32
CA LEU A 793 7.76 -1.15 21.71
C LEU A 793 7.49 -0.16 20.58
N ASN A 794 6.25 -0.12 20.09
CA ASN A 794 5.88 0.66 18.92
C ASN A 794 4.56 1.40 19.11
N VAL A 795 4.47 2.59 18.53
CA VAL A 795 3.20 3.28 18.29
C VAL A 795 2.94 3.35 16.79
N LEU A 796 1.71 3.07 16.39
CA LEU A 796 1.23 3.19 15.02
C LEU A 796 0.44 4.48 14.86
N LEU A 797 0.99 5.41 14.09
CA LEU A 797 0.33 6.67 13.73
C LEU A 797 -0.71 6.46 12.61
N LEU A 798 -1.63 7.41 12.46
CA LEU A 798 -2.76 7.31 11.52
C LEU A 798 -2.64 8.26 10.32
N HIS A 799 -1.90 9.34 10.47
CA HIS A 799 -1.89 10.46 9.51
C HIS A 799 -0.45 10.87 9.14
N ALA A 800 -0.19 11.18 7.87
CA ALA A 800 1.16 11.47 7.38
C ALA A 800 1.80 12.72 8.00
N ALA A 801 0.99 13.70 8.43
CA ALA A 801 1.49 14.85 9.18
C ALA A 801 1.85 14.52 10.64
N GLN A 802 1.39 13.40 11.21
CA GLN A 802 1.36 13.18 12.67
C GLN A 802 2.77 12.98 13.27
N ALA A 803 3.67 12.27 12.59
CA ALA A 803 5.05 12.11 13.05
C ALA A 803 5.78 13.45 13.05
N ALA A 804 5.83 14.12 11.90
CA ALA A 804 6.48 15.42 11.74
C ALA A 804 5.85 16.52 12.62
N ALA A 805 4.55 16.46 12.93
CA ALA A 805 3.91 17.36 13.88
C ALA A 805 4.43 17.14 15.32
N LEU A 806 4.52 15.89 15.78
CA LEU A 806 5.04 15.55 17.11
C LEU A 806 6.54 15.88 17.23
N ASP A 807 7.32 15.56 16.21
CA ASP A 807 8.76 15.88 16.11
C ASP A 807 9.04 17.40 16.11
N LEU A 808 8.20 18.19 15.43
CA LEU A 808 8.26 19.66 15.50
C LEU A 808 7.64 20.22 16.81
N GLY A 809 7.07 19.38 17.67
CA GLY A 809 6.44 19.72 18.95
C GLY A 809 5.14 20.51 18.80
N LEU A 810 4.25 20.10 17.90
CA LEU A 810 2.89 20.65 17.72
C LEU A 810 1.88 19.86 18.60
N VAL A 811 1.84 20.17 19.89
CA VAL A 811 1.00 19.51 20.92
C VAL A 811 0.06 20.53 21.59
N PRO A 812 -1.24 20.23 21.76
CA PRO A 812 -2.19 21.16 22.37
C PRO A 812 -1.89 21.34 23.87
N GLN A 813 -1.87 22.57 24.37
CA GLN A 813 -1.58 22.84 25.79
C GLN A 813 -2.80 22.63 26.70
N SER A 814 -4.04 22.72 26.16
CA SER A 814 -5.25 22.43 26.92
C SER A 814 -6.43 22.04 26.01
N GLU A 815 -7.43 21.32 26.54
CA GLU A 815 -8.71 21.08 25.83
C GLU A 815 -9.49 22.39 25.60
N LYS A 816 -9.28 23.39 26.48
CA LYS A 816 -10.06 24.63 26.52
C LYS A 816 -9.61 25.66 25.49
N SER A 817 -8.37 25.56 25.01
CA SER A 817 -7.77 26.54 24.09
C SER A 817 -8.65 26.78 22.86
N LEU A 818 -9.26 25.71 22.30
CA LEU A 818 -10.19 25.80 21.17
C LEU A 818 -11.54 26.42 21.56
N GLU A 819 -12.07 26.08 22.74
CA GLU A 819 -13.37 26.53 23.25
C GLU A 819 -13.36 28.02 23.66
N SER A 820 -12.18 28.61 23.89
CA SER A 820 -12.00 30.05 24.13
C SER A 820 -11.43 30.85 22.94
N ALA A 821 -11.11 30.19 21.83
CA ALA A 821 -10.46 30.83 20.69
C ALA A 821 -11.40 31.77 19.94
N LYS A 822 -10.90 32.97 19.57
CA LYS A 822 -11.58 33.89 18.64
C LYS A 822 -10.92 33.96 17.26
N PHE A 823 -9.71 33.42 17.12
CA PHE A 823 -9.07 33.23 15.83
C PHE A 823 -8.59 31.80 15.71
N VAL A 824 -9.09 31.04 14.73
CA VAL A 824 -8.75 29.63 14.54
C VAL A 824 -8.24 29.43 13.11
N TYR A 825 -6.98 29.02 13.00
CA TYR A 825 -6.30 28.76 11.74
C TYR A 825 -6.27 27.25 11.45
N LEU A 826 -7.16 26.79 10.57
CA LEU A 826 -7.25 25.41 10.13
C LEU A 826 -6.41 25.24 8.85
N MET A 827 -5.22 24.65 8.98
CA MET A 827 -4.33 24.34 7.86
C MET A 827 -4.63 22.92 7.34
N GLY A 828 -5.69 22.78 6.55
CA GLY A 828 -6.10 21.50 5.93
C GLY A 828 -6.78 20.52 6.88
N ALA A 829 -7.19 20.99 8.07
CA ALA A 829 -7.90 20.21 9.07
C ALA A 829 -9.41 20.16 8.75
N ASP A 830 -9.94 18.98 8.44
CA ASP A 830 -11.35 18.72 8.03
C ASP A 830 -12.07 17.66 8.88
N ASP A 831 -11.39 17.08 9.87
CA ASP A 831 -11.96 16.16 10.86
C ASP A 831 -11.92 16.73 12.28
N VAL A 832 -11.39 17.96 12.47
CA VAL A 832 -11.57 18.74 13.70
C VAL A 832 -13.06 18.87 14.05
N ASN A 833 -13.38 18.76 15.34
CA ASN A 833 -14.76 18.91 15.79
C ASN A 833 -15.17 20.40 15.75
N LEU A 834 -15.96 20.76 14.73
CA LEU A 834 -16.45 22.12 14.52
C LEU A 834 -17.40 22.61 15.63
N ASP A 835 -18.08 21.71 16.36
CA ASP A 835 -18.97 22.07 17.46
C ASP A 835 -18.22 22.59 18.70
N LYS A 836 -16.88 22.42 18.74
CA LYS A 836 -16.00 23.02 19.76
C LYS A 836 -15.54 24.44 19.42
N ILE A 837 -15.78 24.93 18.21
CA ILE A 837 -15.33 26.25 17.75
C ILE A 837 -16.45 27.26 18.07
N PRO A 838 -16.20 28.31 18.89
CA PRO A 838 -17.22 29.31 19.23
C PRO A 838 -17.86 29.96 18.00
N ASP A 839 -19.15 30.28 18.04
CA ASP A 839 -19.86 30.91 16.91
C ASP A 839 -19.27 32.27 16.49
N ASP A 840 -18.71 33.03 17.45
CA ASP A 840 -18.05 34.33 17.21
C ASP A 840 -16.61 34.19 16.71
N ALA A 841 -16.02 32.99 16.71
CA ALA A 841 -14.65 32.78 16.27
C ALA A 841 -14.48 33.04 14.76
N PHE A 842 -13.43 33.78 14.40
CA PHE A 842 -12.99 33.99 13.04
C PHE A 842 -12.13 32.80 12.59
N VAL A 843 -12.70 31.97 11.71
CA VAL A 843 -12.06 30.74 11.23
C VAL A 843 -11.42 31.00 9.87
N VAL A 844 -10.12 30.73 9.76
CA VAL A 844 -9.39 30.74 8.49
C VAL A 844 -9.12 29.29 8.10
N TYR A 845 -9.62 28.86 6.95
CA TYR A 845 -9.30 27.55 6.39
C TYR A 845 -8.30 27.71 5.25
N GLN A 846 -7.03 27.40 5.52
CA GLN A 846 -6.03 27.19 4.47
C GLN A 846 -6.10 25.73 4.05
N GLY A 847 -6.45 25.43 2.80
CA GLY A 847 -6.53 24.04 2.38
C GLY A 847 -6.81 23.85 0.90
N HIS A 848 -6.66 22.61 0.46
CA HIS A 848 -6.68 22.25 -0.96
C HIS A 848 -8.05 21.77 -1.47
N HIS A 849 -8.97 21.38 -0.58
CA HIS A 849 -10.27 20.79 -0.89
C HIS A 849 -11.35 21.44 0.00
N GLY A 850 -12.60 21.45 -0.44
CA GLY A 850 -13.74 21.90 0.36
C GLY A 850 -14.59 20.74 0.86
N ASP A 851 -14.36 20.30 2.11
CA ASP A 851 -15.18 19.30 2.82
C ASP A 851 -15.99 19.93 3.96
N LYS A 852 -15.62 19.74 5.25
CA LYS A 852 -16.45 20.21 6.38
C LYS A 852 -16.03 21.60 6.86
N SER A 853 -14.75 21.80 7.12
CA SER A 853 -14.22 23.01 7.76
C SER A 853 -14.41 24.26 6.91
N VAL A 854 -14.42 24.09 5.58
CA VAL A 854 -14.71 25.18 4.64
C VAL A 854 -16.08 25.82 4.87
N TYR A 855 -17.09 25.08 5.36
CA TYR A 855 -18.42 25.66 5.62
C TYR A 855 -18.45 26.54 6.88
N ARG A 856 -17.57 26.30 7.85
CA ARG A 856 -17.41 27.13 9.06
C ARG A 856 -16.49 28.33 8.81
N ALA A 857 -15.59 28.27 7.82
CA ALA A 857 -14.60 29.31 7.54
C ALA A 857 -15.21 30.71 7.25
N ASN A 858 -14.56 31.75 7.75
CA ASN A 858 -14.79 33.15 7.42
C ASN A 858 -13.93 33.57 6.22
N VAL A 859 -12.71 33.01 6.10
CA VAL A 859 -11.80 33.17 4.97
C VAL A 859 -11.24 31.81 4.56
N VAL A 860 -11.10 31.60 3.24
CA VAL A 860 -10.56 30.39 2.62
C VAL A 860 -9.32 30.76 1.80
N LEU A 861 -8.20 30.09 2.07
CA LEU A 861 -6.91 30.28 1.40
C LEU A 861 -6.55 29.00 0.63
N PRO A 862 -6.54 29.00 -0.71
CA PRO A 862 -6.43 27.77 -1.51
C PRO A 862 -4.99 27.24 -1.54
N ALA A 863 -4.82 26.00 -1.10
CA ALA A 863 -3.51 25.36 -0.94
C ALA A 863 -3.21 24.30 -2.01
N ALA A 864 -1.92 24.02 -2.17
CA ALA A 864 -1.40 22.95 -3.01
C ALA A 864 -1.73 21.55 -2.44
N ALA A 865 -2.04 20.60 -3.32
CA ALA A 865 -2.10 19.18 -2.95
C ALA A 865 -0.70 18.56 -2.84
N PHE A 866 -0.56 17.42 -2.17
CA PHE A 866 0.73 16.72 -2.02
C PHE A 866 1.43 16.39 -3.36
N SER A 867 0.65 16.20 -4.43
CA SER A 867 1.14 15.98 -5.80
C SER A 867 1.62 17.24 -6.52
N GLU A 868 1.40 18.42 -5.94
CA GLU A 868 1.66 19.75 -6.51
C GLU A 868 2.79 20.50 -5.77
N LYS A 869 3.15 20.06 -4.56
CA LYS A 869 4.20 20.68 -3.73
C LYS A 869 5.37 19.75 -3.47
N GLU A 870 6.52 20.36 -3.22
CA GLU A 870 7.71 19.71 -2.67
C GLU A 870 7.70 19.91 -1.15
N GLY A 871 7.34 18.87 -0.39
CA GLY A 871 7.21 18.93 1.06
C GLY A 871 7.78 17.68 1.74
N THR A 872 8.32 17.87 2.92
CA THR A 872 8.85 16.81 3.78
C THR A 872 7.72 16.19 4.60
N TYR A 873 7.68 14.86 4.62
CA TYR A 873 6.81 14.05 5.47
C TYR A 873 7.66 13.03 6.22
N GLU A 874 7.21 12.61 7.40
CA GLU A 874 7.85 11.52 8.13
C GLU A 874 6.80 10.45 8.42
N ASN A 875 7.16 9.19 8.23
CA ASN A 875 6.25 8.09 8.46
C ASN A 875 6.24 7.64 9.92
N THR A 876 5.35 6.71 10.25
CA THR A 876 5.21 6.10 11.58
C THR A 876 6.48 5.44 12.10
N ASP A 877 7.51 5.22 11.27
CA ASP A 877 8.77 4.54 11.59
C ASP A 877 9.95 5.52 11.79
N GLY A 878 9.70 6.84 11.76
CA GLY A 878 10.75 7.86 11.84
C GLY A 878 11.68 7.86 10.62
N PHE A 879 11.19 7.39 9.48
CA PHE A 879 11.85 7.46 8.17
C PHE A 879 11.38 8.73 7.47
N SER A 880 12.29 9.66 7.21
CA SER A 880 11.98 10.98 6.65
C SER A 880 12.03 10.97 5.12
N GLN A 881 11.00 11.50 4.47
CA GLN A 881 10.73 11.36 3.04
C GLN A 881 10.28 12.70 2.43
N GLN A 882 10.47 12.86 1.12
CA GLN A 882 10.14 14.11 0.44
C GLN A 882 9.24 13.89 -0.78
N THR A 883 8.14 14.64 -0.90
CA THR A 883 7.35 14.66 -2.14
C THR A 883 8.07 15.44 -3.24
N LEU A 884 7.80 15.07 -4.49
CA LEU A 884 8.20 15.85 -5.67
C LEU A 884 6.95 16.28 -6.47
N PRO A 885 6.88 17.51 -6.97
CA PRO A 885 5.71 18.04 -7.69
C PRO A 885 5.56 17.36 -9.07
N ALA A 886 4.46 16.62 -9.22
CA ALA A 886 4.12 15.85 -10.42
C ALA A 886 3.23 16.62 -11.40
N VAL A 887 2.47 17.60 -10.89
CA VAL A 887 1.52 18.47 -11.62
C VAL A 887 1.60 19.91 -11.07
N PRO A 888 1.25 20.95 -11.86
CA PRO A 888 1.12 22.32 -11.36
C PRO A 888 -0.06 22.48 -10.39
N THR A 889 -0.04 23.51 -9.55
CA THR A 889 -1.16 23.86 -8.67
C THR A 889 -2.43 24.23 -9.46
N VAL A 890 -3.59 23.92 -8.89
CA VAL A 890 -4.90 24.26 -9.48
C VAL A 890 -5.27 25.72 -9.21
N GLY A 891 -5.56 26.48 -10.27
CA GLY A 891 -6.03 27.86 -10.20
C GLY A 891 -4.96 28.82 -9.66
N ASP A 892 -5.33 29.63 -8.68
CA ASP A 892 -4.44 30.54 -7.95
C ASP A 892 -3.97 29.98 -6.59
N SER A 893 -4.03 28.65 -6.41
CA SER A 893 -3.48 27.95 -5.22
C SER A 893 -1.96 28.13 -5.06
N ARG A 894 -1.47 28.01 -3.82
CA ARG A 894 -0.04 28.14 -3.44
C ARG A 894 0.39 27.06 -2.46
N ASP A 895 1.71 26.80 -2.36
CA ASP A 895 2.30 25.94 -1.34
C ASP A 895 1.97 26.48 0.07
N ASP A 896 1.65 25.57 0.99
CA ASP A 896 1.18 25.91 2.33
C ASP A 896 2.11 26.83 3.13
N TRP A 897 3.42 26.56 3.11
CA TRP A 897 4.41 27.40 3.80
C TRP A 897 4.51 28.81 3.17
N LYS A 898 4.26 28.96 1.86
CA LYS A 898 4.29 30.26 1.17
C LYS A 898 3.09 31.12 1.57
N ILE A 899 1.93 30.51 1.80
CA ILE A 899 0.72 31.18 2.28
C ILE A 899 0.98 31.77 3.67
N ILE A 900 1.49 30.97 4.60
CA ILE A 900 1.78 31.41 5.97
C ILE A 900 2.94 32.42 6.00
N ARG A 901 3.99 32.20 5.20
CA ARG A 901 5.09 33.17 5.06
C ARG A 901 4.57 34.51 4.54
N ALA A 902 3.71 34.54 3.52
CA ALA A 902 3.09 35.78 3.03
C ALA A 902 2.20 36.43 4.10
N LEU A 903 1.35 35.65 4.78
CA LEU A 903 0.49 36.13 5.87
C LEU A 903 1.31 36.79 6.98
N SER A 904 2.43 36.18 7.40
CA SER A 904 3.28 36.72 8.47
C SER A 904 3.82 38.13 8.17
N GLU A 905 4.07 38.45 6.90
CA GLU A 905 4.58 39.76 6.49
C GLU A 905 3.46 40.79 6.28
N VAL A 906 2.27 40.36 5.83
CA VAL A 906 1.06 41.23 5.83
C VAL A 906 0.61 41.54 7.27
N ALA A 907 0.80 40.59 8.20
CA ALA A 907 0.62 40.79 9.63
C ALA A 907 1.78 41.54 10.32
N GLY A 908 2.82 41.98 9.60
CA GLY A 908 3.98 42.69 10.18
C GLY A 908 4.94 41.83 11.01
N VAL A 909 4.60 40.58 11.30
CA VAL A 909 5.37 39.61 12.08
C VAL A 909 6.27 38.74 11.15
N ARG A 910 6.99 39.38 10.22
CA ARG A 910 7.70 38.71 9.12
C ARG A 910 8.62 37.57 9.59
N LEU A 911 8.38 36.38 9.06
CA LEU A 911 9.19 35.18 9.29
C LEU A 911 10.59 35.28 8.64
N PRO A 912 11.63 34.61 9.21
CA PRO A 912 13.04 34.86 8.87
C PRO A 912 13.54 34.10 7.63
N TYR A 913 12.65 33.52 6.82
CA TYR A 913 12.97 32.70 5.66
C TYR A 913 12.12 33.08 4.45
N ASP A 914 12.74 33.11 3.27
CA ASP A 914 12.09 33.48 2.01
C ASP A 914 12.17 32.35 0.95
N THR A 915 12.78 31.21 1.28
CA THR A 915 12.97 30.05 0.37
C THR A 915 12.78 28.72 1.11
N ILE A 916 12.41 27.65 0.38
CA ILE A 916 12.23 26.29 0.92
C ILE A 916 13.47 25.79 1.67
N GLY A 917 14.67 26.06 1.15
CA GLY A 917 15.93 25.69 1.80
C GLY A 917 16.15 26.42 3.13
N ALA A 918 15.69 27.67 3.26
CA ALA A 918 15.72 28.40 4.53
C ALA A 918 14.66 27.89 5.52
N VAL A 919 13.51 27.40 5.05
CA VAL A 919 12.54 26.69 5.89
C VAL A 919 13.13 25.36 6.39
N ARG A 920 13.78 24.57 5.52
CA ARG A 920 14.45 23.32 5.94
C ARG A 920 15.63 23.57 6.88
N ALA A 921 16.37 24.67 6.73
CA ALA A 921 17.36 25.09 7.72
C ALA A 921 16.73 25.45 9.09
N ARG A 922 15.53 26.05 9.09
CA ARG A 922 14.75 26.26 10.32
C ARG A 922 14.27 24.94 10.94
N ILE A 923 13.80 23.97 10.14
CA ILE A 923 13.47 22.61 10.60
C ILE A 923 14.70 21.95 11.23
N SER A 924 15.87 22.03 10.59
CA SER A 924 17.13 21.50 11.12
C SER A 924 17.55 22.10 12.47
N THR A 925 16.96 23.23 12.88
CA THR A 925 17.18 23.87 14.19
C THR A 925 16.20 23.38 15.26
N VAL A 926 15.12 22.67 14.88
CA VAL A 926 14.07 22.15 15.77
C VAL A 926 14.11 20.61 15.82
N ALA A 927 14.00 19.97 14.66
CA ALA A 927 13.95 18.53 14.47
C ALA A 927 14.91 18.13 13.32
N PRO A 928 16.19 17.85 13.60
CA PRO A 928 17.21 17.64 12.57
C PRO A 928 17.05 16.35 11.76
N ASN A 929 16.32 15.36 12.27
CA ASN A 929 15.98 14.12 11.56
C ASN A 929 15.11 14.39 10.31
N LEU A 930 14.18 15.35 10.38
CA LEU A 930 13.29 15.72 9.26
C LEU A 930 14.04 16.31 8.04
N VAL A 931 15.35 16.52 8.14
CA VAL A 931 16.20 17.00 7.03
C VAL A 931 17.07 15.87 6.45
N LYS A 932 17.11 14.70 7.10
CA LYS A 932 17.80 13.49 6.63
C LYS A 932 16.87 12.67 5.71
N MET A 933 16.77 13.10 4.45
CA MET A 933 15.90 12.48 3.46
C MET A 933 16.34 11.04 3.11
N ASP A 934 15.36 10.14 3.00
CA ASP A 934 15.52 8.70 2.76
C ASP A 934 16.38 7.96 3.82
N GLU A 935 16.54 8.56 5.01
CA GLU A 935 17.16 7.95 6.20
C GLU A 935 16.14 7.77 7.33
N ARG A 936 16.46 6.85 8.26
CA ARG A 936 15.67 6.58 9.47
C ARG A 936 16.52 6.82 10.71
N GLU A 937 16.10 7.78 11.53
CA GLU A 937 16.77 8.09 12.80
C GLU A 937 16.08 7.34 13.95
N PRO A 938 16.68 6.26 14.50
CA PRO A 938 16.10 5.53 15.62
C PRO A 938 16.13 6.39 16.89
N ALA A 939 15.05 6.34 17.68
CA ALA A 939 15.03 6.96 18.99
C ALA A 939 15.98 6.22 19.96
N THR A 940 17.05 6.91 20.37
CA THR A 940 18.10 6.35 21.25
C THR A 940 17.74 6.37 22.74
N LEU A 941 16.73 7.15 23.13
CA LEU A 941 16.31 7.29 24.53
C LEU A 941 15.19 6.28 24.87
N PRO A 942 15.37 5.44 25.91
CA PRO A 942 14.41 4.40 26.28
C PRO A 942 13.16 4.99 26.96
N SER A 943 12.04 4.28 26.85
CA SER A 943 10.78 4.66 27.52
C SER A 943 10.87 4.71 29.05
N SER A 944 11.88 4.09 29.66
CA SER A 944 12.16 4.17 31.11
C SER A 944 12.50 5.58 31.63
N LEU A 945 12.56 6.59 30.76
CA LEU A 945 12.69 8.01 31.12
C LEU A 945 11.32 8.73 31.26
N ARG A 946 10.20 8.08 30.91
CA ARG A 946 8.86 8.64 31.15
C ARG A 946 8.52 8.63 32.65
N PRO A 947 7.81 9.65 33.16
CA PRO A 947 7.42 9.71 34.56
C PRO A 947 6.37 8.63 34.90
N THR A 948 6.41 8.12 36.13
CA THR A 948 5.48 7.08 36.60
C THR A 948 4.11 7.65 36.91
N PHE A 949 3.12 7.39 36.07
CA PHE A 949 1.73 7.76 36.31
C PHE A 949 0.99 6.75 37.20
N SER A 950 0.12 7.25 38.07
CA SER A 950 -0.70 6.45 38.99
C SER A 950 -2.21 6.67 38.79
N GLU A 951 -2.62 7.22 37.65
CA GLU A 951 -4.02 7.46 37.33
C GLU A 951 -4.76 6.15 37.05
N LYS A 952 -6.08 6.15 37.29
CA LYS A 952 -6.91 4.97 37.03
C LYS A 952 -7.29 4.94 35.55
N VAL A 953 -6.83 3.90 34.86
CA VAL A 953 -7.28 3.55 33.51
C VAL A 953 -8.82 3.45 33.49
N ASP A 954 -9.44 4.00 32.44
CA ASP A 954 -10.89 4.00 32.31
C ASP A 954 -11.42 2.64 31.85
N THR A 955 -12.64 2.33 32.27
CA THR A 955 -13.38 1.12 31.90
C THR A 955 -13.90 1.14 30.46
N THR A 956 -13.93 2.31 29.80
CA THR A 956 -14.36 2.43 28.40
C THR A 956 -13.49 1.57 27.47
N PRO A 957 -14.10 0.73 26.61
CA PRO A 957 -13.36 -0.12 25.68
C PRO A 957 -12.62 0.71 24.61
N PHE A 958 -11.71 0.07 23.89
CA PHE A 958 -11.09 0.70 22.71
C PHE A 958 -12.13 0.80 21.58
N GLY A 959 -12.27 1.99 21.00
CA GLY A 959 -13.14 2.25 19.85
C GLY A 959 -12.46 1.93 18.52
N THR A 960 -13.24 1.91 17.43
CA THR A 960 -12.72 1.87 16.06
C THR A 960 -12.34 3.28 15.61
N VAL A 961 -11.05 3.59 15.52
CA VAL A 961 -10.57 4.95 15.21
C VAL A 961 -10.87 5.37 13.77
N VAL A 962 -10.92 4.40 12.84
CA VAL A 962 -11.23 4.64 11.42
C VAL A 962 -12.41 3.76 11.00
N GLU A 963 -13.60 4.34 10.94
CA GLU A 963 -14.83 3.64 10.52
C GLU A 963 -14.83 3.24 9.03
N ASN A 964 -14.20 4.06 8.18
CA ASN A 964 -14.25 3.92 6.72
C ASN A 964 -12.86 4.11 6.10
N PHE A 965 -12.20 2.98 5.81
CA PHE A 965 -10.90 2.93 5.14
C PHE A 965 -10.80 3.81 3.87
N TYR A 966 -11.89 3.92 3.10
CA TYR A 966 -11.89 4.63 1.82
C TYR A 966 -12.07 6.15 1.96
N MET A 967 -12.32 6.69 3.16
CA MET A 967 -12.76 8.10 3.35
C MET A 967 -12.10 8.78 4.56
N THR A 968 -10.78 8.56 4.73
CA THR A 968 -9.99 9.02 5.89
C THR A 968 -9.63 10.50 5.91
N ASP A 969 -9.69 11.18 4.77
CA ASP A 969 -9.15 12.53 4.57
C ASP A 969 -9.92 13.28 3.46
N ALA A 970 -9.66 14.58 3.29
CA ALA A 970 -10.40 15.42 2.33
C ALA A 970 -10.21 15.01 0.85
N ILE A 971 -9.07 14.41 0.47
CA ILE A 971 -8.82 13.95 -0.92
C ILE A 971 -9.62 12.67 -1.18
N THR A 972 -9.58 11.73 -0.23
CA THR A 972 -10.30 10.46 -0.34
C THR A 972 -11.81 10.65 -0.23
N ARG A 973 -12.29 11.58 0.60
CA ARG A 973 -13.71 11.99 0.65
C ARG A 973 -14.18 12.68 -0.64
N ALA A 974 -13.35 13.48 -1.29
CA ALA A 974 -13.66 14.10 -2.59
C ALA A 974 -13.57 13.13 -3.79
N SER A 975 -12.92 11.97 -3.66
CA SER A 975 -12.76 10.99 -4.75
C SER A 975 -14.07 10.28 -5.09
N LYS A 976 -14.48 10.30 -6.37
CA LYS A 976 -15.68 9.57 -6.82
C LYS A 976 -15.51 8.06 -6.68
N ILE A 977 -14.27 7.58 -6.85
CA ILE A 977 -13.92 6.16 -6.78
C ILE A 977 -14.11 5.66 -5.35
N MET A 978 -13.61 6.40 -4.37
CA MET A 978 -13.72 6.06 -2.94
C MET A 978 -15.17 6.04 -2.47
N ALA A 979 -16.00 7.01 -2.88
CA ALA A 979 -17.43 6.99 -2.60
C ALA A 979 -18.14 5.73 -3.18
N GLN A 980 -17.71 5.27 -4.36
CA GLN A 980 -18.21 4.01 -4.95
C GLN A 980 -17.71 2.77 -4.22
N CYS A 981 -16.44 2.75 -3.78
CA CYS A 981 -15.88 1.68 -2.95
C CYS A 981 -16.61 1.57 -1.60
N SER A 982 -16.80 2.68 -0.89
CA SER A 982 -17.58 2.72 0.35
C SER A 982 -19.01 2.18 0.14
N ALA A 983 -19.66 2.57 -0.96
CA ALA A 983 -21.03 2.13 -1.26
C ALA A 983 -21.17 0.66 -1.68
N MET A 984 -20.10 0.03 -2.19
CA MET A 984 -20.10 -1.34 -2.75
C MET A 984 -19.35 -2.39 -1.91
N LEU A 985 -18.40 -1.98 -1.06
CA LEU A 985 -17.48 -2.88 -0.35
C LEU A 985 -17.66 -2.85 1.18
N LEU A 986 -18.21 -1.77 1.75
CA LEU A 986 -18.52 -1.70 3.19
C LEU A 986 -19.97 -2.09 3.52
N LYS A 987 -20.87 -2.10 2.53
CA LYS A 987 -22.21 -2.68 2.68
C LYS A 987 -22.13 -4.21 2.60
N LYS A 988 -22.18 -4.84 3.78
CA LYS A 988 -22.42 -6.29 3.95
C LYS A 988 -23.87 -6.64 3.61
#